data_AF-A0A081BXN1-F1
#
_entry.id   AF-A0A081BXN1-F1
#
_cell.length_a   1.000
_cell.length_b   1.000
_cell.length_c   1.000
_cell.angle_alpha   90.00
_cell.angle_beta   90.00
_cell.angle_gamma   90.00
#
_symmetry.space_group_name_H-M   'P 1'
#
loop_
_entity.id
_entity.type
_entity.pdbx_description
1 polymer ?
#
loop_
_entity_poly.entity_id
_entity_poly.type
_entity_poly.pdbx_seq_one_letter_code
_entity_poly.pdbx_strand_id
1 'polypeptide(L)'
;MKLLITLVNYKTTDLLLKCLESIQQQKIHADYRIVVIDNNSQDGGMEYVKKAYPEIVLIENGTNNGYAIAVNQAIRLFDSDYILLLNPDIEVKPGAIDALVKFMDATPDVGITGGKLFYPDGRLQYSCRTFFSLPVILYRRTFLGKLFPESSVLKRHLMADWDHETLRDVDWVLGACMLIRRSALKDVGLMDERFFLYFEDVDWCYRMKKGGWRVCYLPQAKMIHHHRRESANGMNKTLFFHIMSMFHFYDKWGNFLYFLRKYRVILGIMLFILLDVASINLSFVGAYFIRKSFLNFLAKPQLPFSYYYDSLLFTNIVMPLVFYSLGLYKIKSGELWVDELFRVGKGVLVSIVFLMAGSYLAQGYEFSRTMKLVFAGLCIILMFASRWFVVSRYQALRKKGFNLRRTLIVGADRTAATIHKELRHHCELGFDIVGFVQEPGKQKNEHIFPILGTIEHLPDLIKTHNITELILTNTSDSRDVIARCKRDGVNVRLVTNLYNLSMHETSLEELAGIPMVHFKGKPLFAMKLVLKRAIDVLLGGLALLTVAPFMAIIALLIKLDSSGPVFITEIRLGQDQKPFAMYKFRSQQVQTTRSRKGRMYSLQPELTRIGMKLRRYRLDLLPQFLNVLKGEMSLVGPRPLPLKSNIAQYNGWRQERFDIKPGMTGLWQVSAQQEFSDEEMMRLDMYYIWNWSFSNDVKILLRTIPMIFSHPKYISSKNRIS
;
A
#
# COMPACT_ATOMS: atom_id res chain seq x y z
N MET A 1 7.92 -44.99 -1.40
CA MET A 1 8.83 -44.76 -2.54
C MET A 1 9.81 -43.65 -2.17
N LYS A 2 11.08 -43.77 -2.54
CA LYS A 2 12.11 -42.80 -2.14
C LYS A 2 12.11 -41.55 -3.03
N LEU A 3 11.99 -41.72 -4.35
CA LEU A 3 12.17 -40.63 -5.32
C LEU A 3 11.05 -40.59 -6.37
N LEU A 4 10.43 -39.42 -6.56
CA LEU A 4 9.51 -39.15 -7.66
C LEU A 4 10.20 -38.26 -8.70
N ILE A 5 10.46 -38.76 -9.91
CA ILE A 5 11.02 -37.98 -11.01
C ILE A 5 9.86 -37.45 -11.85
N THR A 6 9.72 -36.12 -11.93
CA THR A 6 8.61 -35.43 -12.59
C THR A 6 9.11 -34.63 -13.78
N LEU A 7 8.53 -34.88 -14.95
CA LEU A 7 8.82 -34.21 -16.22
C LEU A 7 7.53 -33.58 -16.76
N VAL A 8 7.58 -32.31 -17.14
CA VAL A 8 6.44 -31.61 -17.78
C VAL A 8 6.78 -31.35 -19.24
N ASN A 9 6.02 -31.95 -20.16
CA ASN A 9 6.22 -31.84 -21.60
C ASN A 9 5.22 -30.87 -22.24
N TYR A 10 5.71 -30.04 -23.16
CA TYR A 10 4.89 -29.23 -24.05
C TYR A 10 5.61 -28.98 -25.37
N LYS A 11 5.20 -29.68 -26.43
CA LYS A 11 5.73 -29.56 -27.81
C LYS A 11 7.24 -29.83 -27.92
N THR A 12 7.77 -30.69 -27.06
CA THR A 12 9.21 -30.98 -26.96
C THR A 12 9.48 -32.48 -26.87
N THR A 13 8.65 -33.32 -27.49
CA THR A 13 8.74 -34.76 -27.29
C THR A 13 10.09 -35.35 -27.72
N ASP A 14 10.73 -34.84 -28.78
CA ASP A 14 12.08 -35.29 -29.18
C ASP A 14 13.13 -35.13 -28.07
N LEU A 15 13.02 -34.06 -27.29
CA LEU A 15 13.91 -33.78 -26.18
C LEU A 15 13.57 -34.65 -24.98
N LEU A 16 12.27 -34.79 -24.69
CA LEU A 16 11.78 -35.70 -23.65
C LEU A 16 12.35 -37.10 -23.82
N LEU A 17 12.33 -37.65 -25.04
CA LEU A 17 12.86 -38.98 -25.33
C LEU A 17 14.35 -39.12 -24.99
N LYS A 18 15.16 -38.11 -25.34
CA LYS A 18 16.59 -38.07 -24.99
C LYS A 18 16.81 -37.97 -23.48
N CYS A 19 15.97 -37.20 -22.79
CA CYS A 19 16.01 -37.08 -21.35
C CYS A 19 15.71 -38.44 -20.68
N LEU A 20 14.63 -39.11 -21.11
CA LEU A 20 14.24 -40.44 -20.60
C LEU A 20 15.34 -41.48 -20.84
N GLU A 21 15.91 -41.52 -22.04
CA GLU A 21 17.04 -42.39 -22.36
C GLU A 21 18.22 -42.13 -21.42
N SER A 22 18.58 -40.85 -21.21
CA SER A 22 19.68 -40.49 -20.31
C SER A 22 19.44 -40.87 -18.85
N ILE A 23 18.19 -40.91 -18.40
CA ILE A 23 17.78 -41.34 -17.05
C ILE A 23 17.86 -42.87 -16.94
N GLN A 24 17.38 -43.62 -17.93
CA GLN A 24 17.45 -45.09 -17.93
C GLN A 24 18.89 -45.62 -17.96
N GLN A 25 19.82 -44.88 -18.55
CA GLN A 25 21.25 -45.22 -18.53
C GLN A 25 21.91 -45.02 -17.15
N GLN A 26 21.21 -44.41 -16.18
CA GLN A 26 21.75 -44.17 -14.84
C GLN A 26 21.56 -45.37 -13.91
N LYS A 27 22.57 -45.63 -13.08
CA LYS A 27 22.43 -46.49 -11.90
C LYS A 27 21.88 -45.68 -10.72
N ILE A 28 20.56 -45.66 -10.56
CA ILE A 28 19.88 -45.00 -9.43
C ILE A 28 19.63 -46.05 -8.33
N HIS A 29 20.22 -45.86 -7.14
CA HIS A 29 20.07 -46.83 -6.05
C HIS A 29 18.77 -46.68 -5.26
N ALA A 30 18.18 -45.50 -5.27
CA ALA A 30 16.92 -45.21 -4.59
C ALA A 30 15.73 -45.78 -5.36
N ASP A 31 14.73 -46.32 -4.67
CA ASP A 31 13.44 -46.68 -5.27
C ASP A 31 12.77 -45.44 -5.89
N TYR A 32 12.49 -45.48 -7.20
CA TYR A 32 12.01 -44.32 -7.95
C TYR A 32 10.86 -44.63 -8.92
N ARG A 33 10.11 -43.58 -9.25
CA ARG A 33 9.09 -43.60 -10.31
C ARG A 33 9.22 -42.36 -11.18
N ILE A 34 9.05 -42.54 -12.48
CA ILE A 34 9.03 -41.45 -13.45
C ILE A 34 7.57 -41.14 -13.81
N VAL A 35 7.21 -39.86 -13.73
CA VAL A 35 5.91 -39.34 -14.14
C VAL A 35 6.13 -38.25 -15.19
N VAL A 36 5.52 -38.43 -16.35
CA VAL A 36 5.50 -37.46 -17.44
C VAL A 36 4.10 -36.85 -17.49
N ILE A 37 4.02 -35.52 -17.42
CA ILE A 37 2.77 -34.77 -17.62
C ILE A 37 2.85 -34.07 -18.97
N ASP A 38 1.99 -34.46 -19.90
CA ASP A 38 1.85 -33.77 -21.18
C ASP A 38 0.79 -32.67 -21.09
N ASN A 39 1.21 -31.42 -21.32
CA ASN A 39 0.34 -30.24 -21.28
C ASN A 39 -0.30 -29.96 -22.65
N ASN A 40 -0.89 -30.97 -23.28
CA ASN A 40 -1.52 -30.92 -24.60
C ASN A 40 -0.52 -30.51 -25.70
N SER A 41 0.52 -31.33 -25.91
CA SER A 41 1.58 -31.06 -26.90
C SER A 41 1.09 -31.14 -28.35
N GLN A 42 0.16 -32.05 -28.65
CA GLN A 42 -0.39 -32.29 -30.00
C GLN A 42 0.67 -32.59 -31.08
N ASP A 43 1.86 -33.03 -30.68
CA ASP A 43 3.00 -33.35 -31.55
C ASP A 43 3.07 -34.85 -31.91
N GLY A 44 2.08 -35.64 -31.50
CA GLY A 44 1.96 -37.08 -31.78
C GLY A 44 2.95 -37.97 -31.02
N GLY A 45 3.90 -37.38 -30.28
CA GLY A 45 4.99 -38.13 -29.67
C GLY A 45 4.59 -38.94 -28.43
N MET A 46 3.45 -38.63 -27.79
CA MET A 46 2.99 -39.35 -26.59
C MET A 46 2.63 -40.81 -26.84
N GLU A 47 2.14 -41.15 -28.04
CA GLU A 47 1.91 -42.56 -28.41
C GLU A 47 3.20 -43.37 -28.45
N TYR A 48 4.28 -42.74 -28.92
CA TYR A 48 5.60 -43.36 -28.92
C TYR A 48 6.13 -43.53 -27.50
N VAL A 49 5.98 -42.52 -26.63
CA VAL A 49 6.38 -42.61 -25.21
C VAL A 49 5.67 -43.77 -24.52
N LYS A 50 4.35 -43.92 -24.70
CA LYS A 50 3.57 -45.05 -24.14
C LYS A 50 4.09 -46.42 -24.59
N LYS A 51 4.52 -46.53 -25.86
CA LYS A 51 5.00 -47.80 -26.44
C LYS A 51 6.43 -48.12 -26.04
N ALA A 52 7.32 -47.12 -26.05
CA ALA A 52 8.74 -47.29 -25.80
C ALA A 52 9.09 -47.36 -24.31
N TYR A 53 8.28 -46.73 -23.44
CA TYR A 53 8.53 -46.63 -22.00
C TYR A 53 7.28 -47.01 -21.18
N PRO A 54 6.82 -48.27 -21.25
CA PRO A 54 5.59 -48.73 -20.59
C PRO A 54 5.62 -48.63 -19.06
N GLU A 55 6.81 -48.56 -18.46
CA GLU A 55 7.02 -48.40 -17.01
C GLU A 55 6.80 -46.98 -16.50
N ILE A 56 6.74 -45.99 -17.40
CA ILE A 56 6.56 -44.58 -17.06
C ILE A 56 5.08 -44.27 -16.91
N VAL A 57 4.72 -43.52 -15.87
CA VAL A 57 3.35 -43.01 -15.74
C VAL A 57 3.21 -41.77 -16.62
N LEU A 58 2.35 -41.85 -17.62
CA LEU A 58 2.00 -40.72 -18.48
C LEU A 58 0.63 -40.15 -18.09
N ILE A 59 0.58 -38.83 -17.89
CA ILE A 59 -0.63 -38.05 -17.62
C ILE A 59 -0.82 -37.05 -18.75
N GLU A 60 -1.89 -37.19 -19.54
CA GLU A 60 -2.19 -36.28 -20.65
C GLU A 60 -3.30 -35.29 -20.27
N ASN A 61 -2.95 -34.00 -20.22
CA ASN A 61 -3.92 -32.94 -19.99
C ASN A 61 -4.59 -32.54 -21.31
N GLY A 62 -5.91 -32.31 -21.29
CA GLY A 62 -6.65 -31.81 -22.46
C GLY A 62 -6.36 -30.35 -22.83
N THR A 63 -5.72 -29.59 -21.93
CA THR A 63 -5.36 -28.18 -22.11
C THR A 63 -3.99 -27.90 -21.50
N ASN A 64 -3.28 -26.89 -22.01
CA ASN A 64 -2.05 -26.41 -21.38
C ASN A 64 -2.40 -25.52 -20.17
N ASN A 65 -2.30 -26.08 -18.97
CA ASN A 65 -2.63 -25.41 -17.71
C ASN A 65 -1.42 -24.73 -17.05
N GLY A 66 -0.26 -24.75 -17.70
CA GLY A 66 0.98 -24.18 -17.16
C GLY A 66 1.81 -25.18 -16.34
N TYR A 67 3.02 -24.76 -15.98
CA TYR A 67 4.03 -25.64 -15.39
C TYR A 67 3.72 -25.98 -13.92
N ALA A 68 3.37 -24.98 -13.10
CA ALA A 68 3.11 -25.18 -11.67
C ALA A 68 1.92 -26.14 -11.42
N ILE A 69 0.86 -26.04 -12.22
CA ILE A 69 -0.31 -26.93 -12.12
C ILE A 69 0.10 -28.37 -12.46
N ALA A 70 0.86 -28.57 -13.55
CA ALA A 70 1.32 -29.89 -13.97
C ALA A 70 2.23 -30.57 -12.92
N VAL A 71 3.16 -29.81 -12.33
CA VAL A 71 4.00 -30.32 -11.23
C VAL A 71 3.14 -30.70 -10.02
N ASN A 72 2.21 -29.84 -9.63
CA ASN A 72 1.33 -30.11 -8.48
C ASN A 72 0.43 -31.34 -8.70
N GLN A 73 0.01 -31.63 -9.94
CA GLN A 73 -0.74 -32.85 -10.26
C GLN A 73 0.06 -34.10 -9.87
N ALA A 74 1.33 -34.21 -10.29
CA ALA A 74 2.17 -35.35 -9.94
C ALA A 74 2.42 -35.46 -8.43
N ILE A 75 2.70 -34.34 -7.76
CA ILE A 75 2.96 -34.33 -6.31
C ILE A 75 1.74 -34.80 -5.51
N ARG A 76 0.52 -34.48 -5.96
CA ARG A 76 -0.74 -34.89 -5.32
C ARG A 76 -1.06 -36.38 -5.54
N LEU A 77 -0.72 -36.92 -6.71
CA LEU A 77 -1.04 -38.30 -7.08
C LEU A 77 -0.07 -39.32 -6.49
N PHE A 78 1.19 -38.95 -6.28
CA PHE A 78 2.24 -39.85 -5.84
C PHE A 78 2.89 -39.36 -4.55
N ASP A 79 3.04 -40.27 -3.60
CA ASP A 79 3.76 -40.02 -2.34
C ASP A 79 5.22 -40.49 -2.43
N SER A 80 6.14 -39.68 -1.91
CA SER A 80 7.58 -39.91 -2.00
C SER A 80 8.39 -39.07 -1.01
N ASP A 81 9.53 -39.54 -0.52
CA ASP A 81 10.39 -38.69 0.34
C ASP A 81 10.90 -37.45 -0.39
N TYR A 82 11.31 -37.66 -1.65
CA TYR A 82 11.85 -36.63 -2.52
C TYR A 82 11.12 -36.53 -3.85
N ILE A 83 11.11 -35.32 -4.42
CA ILE A 83 10.53 -35.01 -5.72
C ILE A 83 11.62 -34.34 -6.56
N LEU A 84 12.05 -34.97 -7.65
CA LEU A 84 13.00 -34.42 -8.60
C LEU A 84 12.24 -33.84 -9.79
N LEU A 85 12.34 -32.53 -9.97
CA LEU A 85 11.88 -31.86 -11.17
C LEU A 85 13.00 -31.82 -12.20
N LEU A 86 12.71 -32.33 -13.39
CA LEU A 86 13.58 -32.23 -14.56
C LEU A 86 12.80 -31.62 -15.72
N ASN A 87 13.47 -30.75 -16.48
CA ASN A 87 12.93 -30.34 -17.77
C ASN A 87 13.17 -31.43 -18.82
N PRO A 88 12.28 -31.53 -19.84
CA PRO A 88 12.46 -32.47 -20.95
C PRO A 88 13.76 -32.28 -21.75
N ASP A 89 14.41 -31.11 -21.68
CA ASP A 89 15.64 -30.80 -22.42
C ASP A 89 16.93 -30.99 -21.59
N ILE A 90 16.83 -31.77 -20.52
CA ILE A 90 17.97 -32.18 -19.69
C ILE A 90 18.50 -33.54 -20.15
N GLU A 91 19.82 -33.67 -20.17
CA GLU A 91 20.53 -34.94 -20.28
C GLU A 91 21.30 -35.18 -18.97
N VAL A 92 21.02 -36.30 -18.32
CA VAL A 92 21.56 -36.65 -17.01
C VAL A 92 22.95 -37.27 -17.15
N LYS A 93 23.96 -36.75 -16.43
CA LYS A 93 25.30 -37.37 -16.40
C LYS A 93 25.40 -38.48 -15.35
N PRO A 94 26.30 -39.47 -15.56
CA PRO A 94 26.53 -40.58 -14.63
C PRO A 94 26.62 -40.15 -13.16
N GLY A 95 25.75 -40.72 -12.33
CA GLY A 95 25.75 -40.55 -10.87
C GLY A 95 25.12 -39.24 -10.35
N ALA A 96 24.60 -38.37 -11.23
CA ALA A 96 24.08 -37.06 -10.82
C ALA A 96 22.84 -37.16 -9.90
N ILE A 97 21.88 -38.03 -10.24
CA ILE A 97 20.67 -38.22 -9.42
C ILE A 97 21.00 -38.82 -8.05
N ASP A 98 21.89 -39.82 -8.03
CA ASP A 98 22.35 -40.47 -6.81
C ASP A 98 23.07 -39.50 -5.86
N ALA A 99 23.88 -38.59 -6.41
CA ALA A 99 24.52 -37.52 -5.64
C ALA A 99 23.50 -36.57 -4.98
N LEU A 100 22.42 -36.20 -5.69
CA LEU A 100 21.36 -35.36 -5.13
C LEU A 100 20.64 -36.06 -3.97
N VAL A 101 20.26 -37.32 -4.14
CA VAL A 101 19.54 -38.08 -3.10
C VAL A 101 20.42 -38.29 -1.87
N LYS A 102 21.68 -38.71 -2.07
CA LYS A 102 22.65 -38.90 -0.96
C LYS A 102 22.89 -37.61 -0.18
N PHE A 103 23.03 -36.48 -0.88
CA PHE A 103 23.18 -35.19 -0.24
C PHE A 103 21.95 -34.85 0.61
N MET A 104 20.74 -34.99 0.05
CA MET A 104 19.52 -34.71 0.79
C MET A 104 19.33 -35.63 2.00
N ASP A 105 19.68 -36.91 1.91
CA ASP A 105 19.62 -37.81 3.07
C ASP A 105 20.62 -37.39 4.16
N ALA A 106 21.79 -36.86 3.80
CA ALA A 106 22.79 -36.37 4.74
C ALA A 106 22.49 -35.00 5.36
N THR A 107 21.64 -34.18 4.74
CA THR A 107 21.33 -32.81 5.19
C THR A 107 19.82 -32.59 5.41
N PRO A 108 19.28 -32.95 6.60
CA PRO A 108 17.84 -32.88 6.89
C PRO A 108 17.25 -31.46 6.85
N ASP A 109 18.07 -30.41 6.99
CA ASP A 109 17.68 -28.99 7.00
C ASP A 109 17.56 -28.36 5.59
N VAL A 110 17.95 -29.09 4.55
CA VAL A 110 17.83 -28.66 3.15
C VAL A 110 16.45 -29.04 2.61
N GLY A 111 15.71 -28.03 2.15
CA GLY A 111 14.40 -28.20 1.52
C GLY A 111 14.47 -28.38 0.00
N ILE A 112 15.42 -27.69 -0.64
CA ILE A 112 15.65 -27.75 -2.09
C ILE A 112 17.15 -27.82 -2.39
N THR A 113 17.54 -28.67 -3.34
CA THR A 113 18.87 -28.66 -3.95
C THR A 113 18.81 -28.66 -5.47
N GLY A 114 19.70 -27.92 -6.13
CA GLY A 114 19.84 -27.89 -7.59
C GLY A 114 21.20 -28.37 -8.07
N GLY A 115 21.24 -28.92 -9.28
CA GLY A 115 22.47 -29.45 -9.90
C GLY A 115 23.28 -28.42 -10.70
N LYS A 116 24.50 -28.80 -11.05
CA LYS A 116 25.39 -28.09 -11.98
C LYS A 116 24.98 -28.36 -13.42
N LEU A 117 24.69 -27.29 -14.15
CA LEU A 117 24.24 -27.36 -15.54
C LEU A 117 25.35 -26.93 -16.50
N PHE A 118 25.45 -27.63 -17.62
CA PHE A 118 26.30 -27.29 -18.75
C PHE A 118 25.45 -27.07 -19.99
N TYR A 119 25.88 -26.17 -20.86
CA TYR A 119 25.39 -26.12 -22.23
C TYR A 119 25.93 -27.33 -23.02
N PRO A 120 25.31 -27.70 -24.17
CA PRO A 120 25.80 -28.81 -24.99
C PRO A 120 27.24 -28.66 -25.50
N ASP A 121 27.75 -27.42 -25.56
CA ASP A 121 29.13 -27.10 -25.92
C ASP A 121 30.12 -27.23 -24.74
N GLY A 122 29.66 -27.70 -23.58
CA GLY A 122 30.47 -27.89 -22.38
C GLY A 122 30.67 -26.64 -21.52
N ARG A 123 30.18 -25.45 -21.94
CA ARG A 123 30.28 -24.24 -21.13
C ARG A 123 29.36 -24.32 -19.91
N LEU A 124 29.81 -23.79 -18.77
CA LEU A 124 29.02 -23.70 -17.55
C LEU A 124 27.76 -22.84 -17.79
N GLN A 125 26.61 -23.37 -17.39
CA GLN A 125 25.37 -22.61 -17.32
C GLN A 125 25.09 -22.27 -15.86
N TYR A 126 25.00 -20.97 -15.53
CA TYR A 126 24.67 -20.50 -14.17
C TYR A 126 23.25 -20.94 -13.77
N SER A 127 23.19 -22.05 -13.00
CA SER A 127 21.97 -22.70 -12.54
C SER A 127 21.51 -22.28 -11.15
N CYS A 128 22.24 -21.40 -10.48
CA CYS A 128 21.85 -20.77 -9.22
C CYS A 128 22.05 -19.26 -9.28
N ARG A 129 21.26 -18.50 -8.52
CA ARG A 129 21.23 -17.03 -8.57
C ARG A 129 20.81 -16.44 -7.23
N THR A 130 21.08 -15.14 -7.05
CA THR A 130 20.47 -14.35 -5.97
C THR A 130 19.04 -13.95 -6.34
N PHE A 131 18.20 -13.58 -5.35
CA PHE A 131 16.89 -13.01 -5.65
C PHE A 131 16.99 -11.72 -6.48
N PHE A 132 15.93 -11.43 -7.23
CA PHE A 132 15.86 -10.22 -8.05
C PHE A 132 15.78 -8.97 -7.15
N SER A 133 16.57 -7.95 -7.51
CA SER A 133 16.45 -6.60 -6.98
C SER A 133 16.00 -5.64 -8.09
N LEU A 134 15.50 -4.45 -7.72
CA LEU A 134 15.10 -3.42 -8.71
C LEU A 134 16.23 -3.11 -9.71
N PRO A 135 17.50 -2.90 -9.30
CA PRO A 135 18.61 -2.76 -10.24
C PRO A 135 18.73 -3.96 -11.18
N VAL A 136 18.69 -5.19 -10.67
CA VAL A 136 18.78 -6.41 -11.50
C VAL A 136 17.69 -6.46 -12.57
N ILE A 137 16.45 -6.09 -12.22
CA ILE A 137 15.35 -6.02 -13.19
C ILE A 137 15.68 -5.00 -14.28
N LEU A 138 16.11 -3.79 -13.91
CA LEU A 138 16.42 -2.73 -14.87
C LEU A 138 17.53 -3.16 -15.83
N TYR A 139 18.65 -3.69 -15.31
CA TYR A 139 19.74 -4.16 -16.15
C TYR A 139 19.30 -5.32 -17.06
N ARG A 140 18.56 -6.32 -16.56
CA ARG A 140 18.18 -7.48 -17.39
C ARG A 140 17.02 -7.23 -18.36
N ARG A 141 16.19 -6.20 -18.15
CA ARG A 141 14.95 -5.97 -18.93
C ARG A 141 15.01 -4.75 -19.84
N THR A 142 15.99 -3.88 -19.64
CA THR A 142 16.23 -2.74 -20.52
C THR A 142 17.53 -2.93 -21.29
N PHE A 143 17.83 -2.00 -22.18
CA PHE A 143 19.09 -1.98 -22.92
C PHE A 143 20.33 -1.81 -22.01
N LEU A 144 20.16 -1.42 -20.73
CA LEU A 144 21.24 -1.18 -19.78
C LEU A 144 22.13 -2.41 -19.55
N GLY A 145 21.57 -3.63 -19.54
CA GLY A 145 22.38 -4.85 -19.38
C GLY A 145 23.28 -5.15 -20.57
N LYS A 146 22.90 -4.70 -21.77
CA LYS A 146 23.76 -4.80 -22.96
C LYS A 146 24.88 -3.76 -22.95
N LEU A 147 24.60 -2.57 -22.42
CA LEU A 147 25.60 -1.50 -22.30
C LEU A 147 26.60 -1.76 -21.17
N PHE A 148 26.19 -2.44 -20.10
CA PHE A 148 27.02 -2.67 -18.91
C PHE A 148 27.00 -4.16 -18.49
N PRO A 149 27.50 -5.07 -19.34
CA PRO A 149 27.49 -6.51 -19.06
C PRO A 149 28.32 -6.88 -17.82
N GLU A 150 29.39 -6.12 -17.55
CA GLU A 150 30.32 -6.34 -16.43
C GLU A 150 29.86 -5.72 -15.10
N SER A 151 28.61 -5.22 -15.01
CA SER A 151 28.12 -4.59 -13.79
C SER A 151 28.16 -5.54 -12.58
N SER A 152 28.61 -5.03 -11.43
CA SER A 152 28.65 -5.78 -10.16
C SER A 152 27.27 -6.31 -9.75
N VAL A 153 26.20 -5.58 -10.12
CA VAL A 153 24.81 -5.98 -9.93
C VAL A 153 24.48 -7.28 -10.68
N LEU A 154 24.85 -7.38 -11.96
CA LEU A 154 24.61 -8.58 -12.77
C LEU A 154 25.50 -9.74 -12.34
N LYS A 155 26.79 -9.49 -12.08
CA LYS A 155 27.73 -10.51 -11.60
C LYS A 155 27.25 -11.15 -10.30
N ARG A 156 26.85 -10.33 -9.32
CA ARG A 156 26.31 -10.81 -8.04
C ARG A 156 25.02 -11.62 -8.24
N HIS A 157 24.11 -11.15 -9.10
CA HIS A 157 22.85 -11.87 -9.34
C HIS A 157 23.06 -13.23 -10.01
N LEU A 158 23.97 -13.30 -10.98
CA LEU A 158 24.34 -14.54 -11.66
C LEU A 158 25.31 -15.40 -10.84
N MET A 159 25.72 -14.92 -9.66
CA MET A 159 26.74 -15.55 -8.80
C MET A 159 28.04 -15.86 -9.56
N ALA A 160 28.38 -15.02 -10.55
CA ALA A 160 29.52 -15.19 -11.45
C ALA A 160 30.87 -14.85 -10.79
N ASP A 161 30.85 -14.46 -9.51
CA ASP A 161 32.02 -14.21 -8.65
C ASP A 161 32.61 -15.50 -8.05
N TRP A 162 32.15 -16.66 -8.50
CA TRP A 162 32.50 -17.98 -7.97
C TRP A 162 32.61 -19.04 -9.08
N ASP A 163 33.51 -20.01 -8.92
CA ASP A 163 33.83 -21.05 -9.90
C ASP A 163 32.78 -22.17 -10.03
N HIS A 164 31.81 -22.22 -9.10
CA HIS A 164 30.78 -23.24 -9.04
C HIS A 164 31.29 -24.68 -8.86
N GLU A 165 32.46 -24.86 -8.21
CA GLU A 165 33.01 -26.20 -7.91
C GLU A 165 32.73 -26.68 -6.48
N THR A 166 32.26 -25.81 -5.59
CA THR A 166 31.97 -26.15 -4.19
C THR A 166 30.47 -26.25 -3.88
N LEU A 167 30.10 -26.91 -2.79
CA LEU A 167 28.73 -26.83 -2.26
C LEU A 167 28.46 -25.39 -1.79
N ARG A 168 27.27 -24.84 -2.05
CA ARG A 168 26.93 -23.49 -1.58
C ARG A 168 25.44 -23.29 -1.33
N ASP A 169 25.12 -22.54 -0.28
CA ASP A 169 23.78 -22.01 -0.04
C ASP A 169 23.50 -20.87 -1.00
N VAL A 170 22.36 -20.93 -1.68
CA VAL A 170 21.95 -19.98 -2.72
C VAL A 170 20.56 -19.42 -2.42
N ASP A 171 20.14 -18.38 -3.14
CA ASP A 171 18.77 -17.87 -2.98
C ASP A 171 17.77 -18.73 -3.72
N TRP A 172 18.09 -19.11 -4.96
CA TRP A 172 17.27 -20.02 -5.74
C TRP A 172 18.09 -20.76 -6.80
N VAL A 173 17.58 -21.90 -7.23
CA VAL A 173 18.11 -22.74 -8.31
C VAL A 173 17.11 -22.80 -9.46
N LEU A 174 17.60 -22.95 -10.68
CA LEU A 174 16.76 -23.04 -11.87
C LEU A 174 15.90 -24.30 -11.82
N GLY A 175 14.62 -24.18 -12.11
CA GLY A 175 13.66 -25.31 -12.18
C GLY A 175 13.99 -26.40 -13.22
N ALA A 176 15.07 -26.26 -13.98
CA ALA A 176 15.53 -27.27 -14.93
C ALA A 176 16.03 -28.56 -14.25
N CYS A 177 16.63 -28.44 -13.06
CA CYS A 177 17.02 -29.58 -12.22
C CYS A 177 16.93 -29.19 -10.75
N MET A 178 15.89 -29.68 -10.07
CA MET A 178 15.59 -29.31 -8.70
C MET A 178 15.05 -30.50 -7.91
N LEU A 179 15.73 -30.91 -6.84
CA LEU A 179 15.29 -31.96 -5.93
C LEU A 179 14.69 -31.32 -4.67
N ILE A 180 13.46 -31.69 -4.34
CA ILE A 180 12.66 -31.12 -3.26
C ILE A 180 12.38 -32.17 -2.20
N ARG A 181 12.48 -31.79 -0.93
CA ARG A 181 12.07 -32.59 0.23
C ARG A 181 10.56 -32.50 0.45
N ARG A 182 9.86 -33.64 0.48
CA ARG A 182 8.40 -33.65 0.69
C ARG A 182 7.99 -33.13 2.06
N SER A 183 8.75 -33.43 3.13
CA SER A 183 8.42 -32.94 4.47
C SER A 183 8.40 -31.41 4.57
N ALA A 184 9.23 -30.71 3.78
CA ALA A 184 9.25 -29.25 3.71
C ALA A 184 7.96 -28.67 3.08
N LEU A 185 7.21 -29.47 2.32
CA LEU A 185 5.93 -29.04 1.74
C LEU A 185 4.83 -28.85 2.78
N LYS A 186 4.97 -29.40 4.00
CA LYS A 186 4.05 -29.14 5.12
C LYS A 186 4.10 -27.68 5.56
N ASP A 187 5.30 -27.08 5.55
CA ASP A 187 5.50 -25.69 5.96
C ASP A 187 5.29 -24.70 4.80
N VAL A 188 5.70 -25.12 3.60
CA VAL A 188 5.81 -24.23 2.44
C VAL A 188 4.60 -24.31 1.50
N GLY A 189 3.95 -25.46 1.44
CA GLY A 189 2.90 -25.78 0.47
C GLY A 189 3.43 -26.08 -0.94
N LEU A 190 2.50 -26.44 -1.83
CA LEU A 190 2.76 -26.76 -3.24
C LEU A 190 3.22 -25.54 -4.07
N MET A 191 3.55 -25.72 -5.35
CA MET A 191 3.82 -24.57 -6.24
C MET A 191 2.57 -23.70 -6.35
N ASP A 192 2.77 -22.39 -6.47
CA ASP A 192 1.66 -21.45 -6.59
C ASP A 192 1.13 -21.46 -8.03
N GLU A 193 -0.07 -21.99 -8.19
CA GLU A 193 -0.70 -22.24 -9.51
C GLU A 193 -1.02 -20.97 -10.30
N ARG A 194 -0.85 -19.79 -9.69
CA ARG A 194 -0.95 -18.49 -10.40
C ARG A 194 0.23 -18.24 -11.33
N PHE A 195 1.37 -18.91 -11.11
CA PHE A 195 2.51 -18.87 -12.03
C PHE A 195 2.29 -19.87 -13.17
N PHE A 196 1.82 -19.36 -14.31
CA PHE A 196 1.65 -20.19 -15.51
C PHE A 196 2.99 -20.72 -16.04
N LEU A 197 4.00 -19.84 -16.11
CA LEU A 197 5.37 -20.13 -16.56
C LEU A 197 6.33 -19.05 -16.05
N TYR A 198 7.56 -19.44 -15.67
CA TYR A 198 8.59 -18.63 -15.02
C TYR A 198 8.23 -18.11 -13.63
N PHE A 199 9.27 -17.93 -12.79
CA PHE A 199 9.20 -17.49 -11.38
C PHE A 199 8.54 -18.47 -10.41
N GLU A 200 7.98 -19.59 -10.86
CA GLU A 200 7.53 -20.66 -9.97
C GLU A 200 8.67 -21.23 -9.12
N ASP A 201 9.86 -21.40 -9.70
CA ASP A 201 11.08 -21.88 -9.05
C ASP A 201 11.63 -20.84 -8.05
N VAL A 202 11.66 -19.57 -8.46
CA VAL A 202 12.05 -18.44 -7.61
C VAL A 202 11.10 -18.30 -6.41
N ASP A 203 9.79 -18.38 -6.64
CA ASP A 203 8.76 -18.33 -5.58
C ASP A 203 8.93 -19.48 -4.58
N TRP A 204 9.15 -20.70 -5.07
CA TRP A 204 9.23 -21.86 -4.20
C TRP A 204 10.51 -21.84 -3.35
N CYS A 205 11.66 -21.50 -3.95
CA CYS A 205 12.90 -21.29 -3.22
C CYS A 205 12.78 -20.17 -2.17
N TYR A 206 12.11 -19.05 -2.52
CA TYR A 206 11.86 -17.97 -1.57
C TYR A 206 11.00 -18.43 -0.39
N ARG A 207 9.94 -19.20 -0.64
CA ARG A 207 9.11 -19.76 0.44
C ARG A 207 9.87 -20.75 1.30
N MET A 208 10.71 -21.60 0.71
CA MET A 208 11.56 -22.53 1.46
C MET A 208 12.44 -21.78 2.45
N LYS A 209 13.17 -20.76 1.99
CA LYS A 209 14.01 -19.92 2.87
C LYS A 209 13.20 -19.22 3.96
N LYS A 210 12.00 -18.73 3.64
CA LYS A 210 11.09 -18.15 4.65
C LYS A 210 10.53 -19.16 5.65
N GLY A 211 10.34 -20.41 5.23
CA GLY A 211 9.95 -21.52 6.10
C GLY A 211 11.10 -22.09 6.93
N GLY A 212 12.29 -21.48 6.88
CA GLY A 212 13.48 -21.93 7.63
C GLY A 212 14.30 -23.01 6.93
N TRP A 213 13.95 -23.39 5.70
CA TRP A 213 14.64 -24.42 4.93
C TRP A 213 15.78 -23.83 4.09
N ARG A 214 16.90 -24.56 3.98
CA ARG A 214 18.00 -24.16 3.11
C ARG A 214 17.74 -24.53 1.65
N VAL A 215 18.28 -23.72 0.75
CA VAL A 215 18.32 -23.95 -0.70
C VAL A 215 19.78 -24.04 -1.11
N CYS A 216 20.19 -25.18 -1.67
CA CYS A 216 21.59 -25.47 -1.95
C CYS A 216 21.86 -25.70 -3.44
N TYR A 217 23.07 -25.36 -3.86
CA TYR A 217 23.64 -25.77 -5.14
C TYR A 217 24.64 -26.91 -4.92
N LEU A 218 24.50 -28.01 -5.66
CA LEU A 218 25.34 -29.20 -5.56
C LEU A 218 26.17 -29.43 -6.84
N PRO A 219 27.50 -29.18 -6.83
CA PRO A 219 28.36 -29.29 -8.02
C PRO A 219 28.55 -30.73 -8.53
N GLN A 220 28.38 -31.73 -7.66
CA GLN A 220 28.53 -33.15 -7.98
C GLN A 220 27.42 -33.65 -8.90
N ALA A 221 26.23 -33.04 -8.85
CA ALA A 221 25.10 -33.38 -9.68
C ALA A 221 25.17 -32.67 -11.03
N LYS A 222 25.87 -33.27 -12.00
CA LYS A 222 26.14 -32.67 -13.32
C LYS A 222 25.06 -33.05 -14.34
N MET A 223 24.59 -32.09 -15.12
CA MET A 223 23.61 -32.29 -16.19
C MET A 223 23.95 -31.42 -17.41
N ILE A 224 23.55 -31.84 -18.62
CA ILE A 224 23.56 -30.99 -19.81
C ILE A 224 22.15 -30.46 -20.04
N HIS A 225 22.01 -29.16 -20.29
CA HIS A 225 20.74 -28.50 -20.59
C HIS A 225 20.75 -28.03 -22.04
N HIS A 226 20.02 -28.74 -22.90
CA HIS A 226 19.99 -28.54 -24.36
C HIS A 226 19.36 -27.20 -24.79
N HIS A 227 18.72 -26.47 -23.86
CA HIS A 227 18.21 -25.10 -23.97
C HIS A 227 17.86 -24.71 -25.41
N ARG A 228 16.80 -25.31 -25.98
CA ARG A 228 16.30 -24.84 -27.28
C ARG A 228 15.81 -23.39 -27.13
N ARG A 229 16.44 -22.47 -27.86
CA ARG A 229 16.06 -21.05 -28.01
C ARG A 229 14.70 -20.84 -28.71
N GLU A 230 13.78 -21.79 -28.70
CA GLU A 230 12.44 -21.58 -29.31
C GLU A 230 11.61 -20.55 -28.54
N SER A 231 11.90 -20.34 -27.24
CA SER A 231 11.38 -19.21 -26.47
C SER A 231 11.81 -17.83 -26.99
N ALA A 232 12.79 -17.76 -27.90
CA ALA A 232 13.22 -16.54 -28.58
C ALA A 232 12.49 -16.25 -29.91
N ASN A 233 11.79 -17.23 -30.49
CA ASN A 233 11.15 -17.08 -31.81
C ASN A 233 9.66 -16.66 -31.77
N GLY A 234 9.11 -16.39 -30.58
CA GLY A 234 7.73 -15.92 -30.39
C GLY A 234 7.64 -14.74 -29.41
N MET A 235 8.11 -13.57 -29.83
CA MET A 235 8.47 -12.43 -28.98
C MET A 235 7.36 -11.86 -28.06
N ASN A 236 6.09 -12.24 -28.23
CA ASN A 236 4.96 -11.60 -27.51
C ASN A 236 4.36 -12.44 -26.36
N LYS A 237 4.18 -13.76 -26.48
CA LYS A 237 3.49 -14.56 -25.45
C LYS A 237 4.40 -14.97 -24.29
N THR A 238 5.60 -15.48 -24.58
CA THR A 238 6.57 -15.92 -23.57
C THR A 238 7.05 -14.74 -22.73
N LEU A 239 7.33 -13.60 -23.37
CA LEU A 239 7.67 -12.35 -22.69
C LEU A 239 6.50 -11.85 -21.83
N PHE A 240 5.26 -11.94 -22.32
CA PHE A 240 4.07 -11.60 -21.55
C PHE A 240 3.96 -12.45 -20.27
N PHE A 241 4.03 -13.79 -20.37
CA PHE A 241 3.98 -14.66 -19.19
C PHE A 241 5.11 -14.37 -18.21
N HIS A 242 6.33 -14.19 -18.72
CA HIS A 242 7.46 -13.82 -17.89
C HIS A 242 7.22 -12.48 -17.14
N ILE A 243 6.67 -11.46 -17.80
CA ILE A 243 6.36 -10.18 -17.16
C ILE A 243 5.24 -10.35 -16.13
N MET A 244 4.16 -11.06 -16.47
CA MET A 244 3.04 -11.31 -15.54
C MET A 244 3.50 -12.09 -14.32
N SER A 245 4.25 -13.18 -14.49
CA SER A 245 4.82 -13.97 -13.40
C SER A 245 5.77 -13.15 -12.52
N MET A 246 6.60 -12.30 -13.11
CA MET A 246 7.43 -11.36 -12.34
C MET A 246 6.55 -10.42 -11.51
N PHE A 247 5.49 -9.84 -12.09
CA PHE A 247 4.55 -9.04 -11.31
C PHE A 247 3.90 -9.87 -10.20
N HIS A 248 3.45 -11.10 -10.44
CA HIS A 248 2.90 -11.97 -9.40
C HIS A 248 3.89 -12.24 -8.26
N PHE A 249 5.16 -12.51 -8.58
CA PHE A 249 6.20 -12.70 -7.57
C PHE A 249 6.39 -11.45 -6.71
N TYR A 250 6.52 -10.27 -7.32
CA TYR A 250 6.66 -9.02 -6.55
C TYR A 250 5.34 -8.61 -5.89
N ASP A 251 4.19 -9.00 -6.41
CA ASP A 251 2.89 -8.75 -5.81
C ASP A 251 2.72 -9.56 -4.52
N LYS A 252 3.25 -10.79 -4.55
CA LYS A 252 3.29 -11.74 -3.44
C LYS A 252 4.37 -11.39 -2.41
N TRP A 253 5.54 -10.92 -2.82
CA TRP A 253 6.72 -10.77 -1.94
C TRP A 253 7.38 -9.39 -1.92
N GLY A 254 7.10 -8.54 -2.90
CA GLY A 254 7.83 -7.30 -3.14
C GLY A 254 7.35 -6.13 -2.29
N ASN A 255 8.27 -5.53 -1.54
CA ASN A 255 8.06 -4.26 -0.85
C ASN A 255 7.72 -3.11 -1.82
N PHE A 256 8.12 -3.21 -3.10
CA PHE A 256 7.83 -2.21 -4.13
C PHE A 256 6.36 -2.24 -4.59
N LEU A 257 5.79 -3.42 -4.84
CA LEU A 257 4.36 -3.53 -5.14
C LEU A 257 3.51 -3.35 -3.89
N TYR A 258 3.99 -3.76 -2.71
CA TYR A 258 3.41 -3.32 -1.44
C TYR A 258 3.40 -1.79 -1.33
N PHE A 259 4.49 -1.10 -1.68
CA PHE A 259 4.54 0.37 -1.73
C PHE A 259 3.52 0.92 -2.73
N LEU A 260 3.50 0.43 -3.97
CA LEU A 260 2.51 0.84 -4.97
C LEU A 260 1.07 0.58 -4.52
N ARG A 261 0.79 -0.53 -3.82
CA ARG A 261 -0.52 -0.85 -3.23
C ARG A 261 -0.87 0.06 -2.06
N LYS A 262 0.07 0.27 -1.15
CA LYS A 262 -0.06 1.13 0.04
C LYS A 262 -0.33 2.58 -0.35
N TYR A 263 0.35 3.06 -1.40
CA TYR A 263 0.23 4.43 -1.89
C TYR A 263 -0.62 4.55 -3.16
N ARG A 264 -1.36 3.52 -3.57
CA ARG A 264 -2.11 3.49 -4.85
C ARG A 264 -3.09 4.64 -5.03
N VAL A 265 -3.73 5.07 -3.95
CA VAL A 265 -4.68 6.18 -3.97
C VAL A 265 -3.94 7.48 -4.29
N ILE A 266 -2.78 7.68 -3.66
CA ILE A 266 -1.96 8.90 -3.86
C ILE A 266 -1.31 8.88 -5.23
N LEU A 267 -0.71 7.76 -5.63
CA LEU A 267 -0.14 7.61 -6.97
C LEU A 267 -1.19 7.80 -8.06
N GLY A 268 -2.42 7.31 -7.84
CA GLY A 268 -3.55 7.57 -8.74
C GLY A 268 -3.92 9.05 -8.79
N ILE A 269 -4.01 9.74 -7.65
CA ILE A 269 -4.27 11.18 -7.60
C ILE A 269 -3.16 11.97 -8.30
N MET A 270 -1.88 11.64 -8.03
CA MET A 270 -0.73 12.28 -8.68
C MET A 270 -0.74 12.06 -10.19
N LEU A 271 -1.05 10.84 -10.64
CA LEU A 271 -1.19 10.53 -12.05
C LEU A 271 -2.30 11.36 -12.69
N PHE A 272 -3.47 11.48 -12.05
CA PHE A 272 -4.55 12.33 -12.55
C PHE A 272 -4.16 13.82 -12.60
N ILE A 273 -3.48 14.35 -11.58
CA ILE A 273 -3.00 15.74 -11.59
C ILE A 273 -2.02 15.96 -12.74
N LEU A 274 -1.06 15.04 -12.95
CA LEU A 274 -0.10 15.12 -14.04
C LEU A 274 -0.78 15.09 -15.42
N LEU A 275 -1.75 14.20 -15.61
CA LEU A 275 -2.52 14.09 -16.85
C LEU A 275 -3.42 15.30 -17.10
N ASP A 276 -4.03 15.84 -16.04
CA ASP A 276 -4.83 17.07 -16.13
C ASP A 276 -3.95 18.26 -16.51
N VAL A 277 -2.78 18.43 -15.88
CA VAL A 277 -1.79 19.46 -16.23
C VAL A 277 -1.32 19.29 -17.68
N ALA A 278 -1.00 18.07 -18.11
CA ALA A 278 -0.62 17.81 -19.50
C ALA A 278 -1.76 18.18 -20.47
N SER A 279 -3.01 17.85 -20.12
CA SER A 279 -4.19 18.18 -20.92
C SER A 279 -4.42 19.68 -20.99
N ILE A 280 -4.28 20.44 -19.89
CA ILE A 280 -4.35 21.91 -19.87
C ILE A 280 -3.34 22.49 -20.87
N ASN A 281 -2.07 22.08 -20.78
CA ASN A 281 -1.02 22.62 -21.64
C ASN A 281 -1.25 22.27 -23.12
N LEU A 282 -1.62 21.02 -23.42
CA LEU A 282 -1.92 20.58 -24.79
C LEU A 282 -3.14 21.30 -25.37
N SER A 283 -4.22 21.45 -24.59
CA SER A 283 -5.41 22.18 -25.00
C SER A 283 -5.14 23.67 -25.20
N PHE A 284 -4.29 24.27 -24.37
CA PHE A 284 -3.94 25.69 -24.48
C PHE A 284 -3.10 25.95 -25.74
N VAL A 285 -2.07 25.13 -25.98
CA VAL A 285 -1.25 25.21 -27.19
C VAL A 285 -2.10 24.91 -28.43
N GLY A 286 -2.93 23.86 -28.39
CA GLY A 286 -3.84 23.48 -29.47
C GLY A 286 -4.84 24.59 -29.81
N ALA A 287 -5.45 25.22 -28.81
CA ALA A 287 -6.36 26.34 -29.02
C ALA A 287 -5.67 27.54 -29.68
N TYR A 288 -4.40 27.79 -29.34
CA TYR A 288 -3.62 28.91 -29.89
C TYR A 288 -3.39 28.70 -31.39
N PHE A 289 -2.97 27.50 -31.78
CA PHE A 289 -2.75 27.15 -33.18
C PHE A 289 -4.06 27.06 -33.98
N ILE A 290 -5.12 26.49 -33.39
CA ILE A 290 -6.44 26.43 -34.05
C ILE A 290 -6.98 27.84 -34.30
N ARG A 291 -6.88 28.73 -33.32
CA ARG A 291 -7.24 30.13 -33.51
C ARG A 291 -6.42 30.77 -34.64
N LYS A 292 -5.10 30.57 -34.61
CA LYS A 292 -4.15 31.14 -35.58
C LYS A 292 -4.37 30.64 -37.01
N SER A 293 -4.78 29.39 -37.19
CA SER A 293 -4.88 28.79 -38.52
C SER A 293 -6.29 28.88 -39.10
N PHE A 294 -7.33 28.76 -38.26
CA PHE A 294 -8.71 28.56 -38.72
C PHE A 294 -9.67 29.67 -38.31
N LEU A 295 -9.34 30.48 -37.28
CA LEU A 295 -10.26 31.48 -36.71
C LEU A 295 -9.67 32.89 -36.70
N ASN A 296 -8.69 33.18 -37.56
CA ASN A 296 -8.07 34.50 -37.66
C ASN A 296 -9.05 35.63 -38.03
N PHE A 297 -10.19 35.28 -38.65
CA PHE A 297 -11.25 36.24 -38.99
C PHE A 297 -12.05 36.72 -37.75
N LEU A 298 -11.95 36.03 -36.61
CA LEU A 298 -12.64 36.39 -35.37
C LEU A 298 -11.80 37.38 -34.53
N ALA A 299 -12.25 38.63 -34.59
CA ALA A 299 -11.77 39.89 -34.01
C ALA A 299 -10.55 39.87 -33.06
N LYS A 300 -9.67 40.85 -33.33
CA LYS A 300 -8.36 41.20 -32.76
C LYS A 300 -7.17 40.38 -33.28
N PRO A 301 -6.03 41.03 -33.64
CA PRO A 301 -4.80 40.33 -33.95
C PRO A 301 -4.35 39.47 -32.77
N GLN A 302 -3.87 38.27 -33.07
CA GLN A 302 -3.40 37.33 -32.05
C GLN A 302 -2.04 37.77 -31.52
N LEU A 303 -1.93 37.91 -30.20
CA LEU A 303 -0.66 38.20 -29.54
C LEU A 303 0.30 37.01 -29.68
N PRO A 304 1.63 37.24 -29.66
CA PRO A 304 2.61 36.17 -29.57
C PRO A 304 2.37 35.26 -28.35
N PHE A 305 2.74 33.99 -28.46
CA PHE A 305 2.51 32.99 -27.39
C PHE A 305 3.15 33.39 -26.05
N SER A 306 4.25 34.15 -26.07
CA SER A 306 4.93 34.62 -24.86
C SER A 306 4.04 35.44 -23.92
N TYR A 307 3.07 36.18 -24.46
CA TYR A 307 2.11 36.95 -23.65
C TYR A 307 1.11 36.08 -22.90
N TYR A 308 1.04 34.78 -23.21
CA TYR A 308 0.14 33.84 -22.57
C TYR A 308 0.80 33.04 -21.45
N TYR A 309 2.11 33.20 -21.18
CA TYR A 309 2.80 32.41 -20.16
C TYR A 309 2.20 32.59 -18.76
N ASP A 310 1.93 33.82 -18.35
CA ASP A 310 1.33 34.10 -17.04
C ASP A 310 -0.09 33.53 -16.93
N SER A 311 -0.85 33.63 -18.01
CA SER A 311 -2.21 33.07 -18.10
C SER A 311 -2.19 31.53 -18.02
N LEU A 312 -1.24 30.89 -18.69
CA LEU A 312 -1.05 29.45 -18.65
C LEU A 312 -0.56 28.98 -17.28
N LEU A 313 0.37 29.70 -16.65
CA LEU A 313 0.84 29.41 -15.29
C LEU A 313 -0.31 29.53 -14.29
N PHE A 314 -1.09 30.61 -14.37
CA PHE A 314 -2.27 30.82 -13.54
C PHE A 314 -3.28 29.67 -13.73
N THR A 315 -3.54 29.26 -14.97
CA THR A 315 -4.45 28.14 -15.28
C THR A 315 -3.97 26.82 -14.66
N ASN A 316 -2.67 26.52 -14.78
CA ASN A 316 -2.06 25.30 -14.24
C ASN A 316 -2.10 25.24 -12.70
N ILE A 317 -2.25 26.38 -12.01
CA ILE A 317 -2.41 26.43 -10.54
C ILE A 317 -3.89 26.36 -10.16
N VAL A 318 -4.72 27.22 -10.76
CA VAL A 318 -6.13 27.38 -10.34
C VAL A 318 -6.98 26.18 -10.72
N MET A 319 -6.78 25.61 -11.91
CA MET A 319 -7.66 24.56 -12.42
C MET A 319 -7.55 23.25 -11.62
N PRO A 320 -6.35 22.74 -11.27
CA PRO A 320 -6.24 21.61 -10.33
C PRO A 320 -6.83 21.91 -8.94
N LEU A 321 -6.75 23.15 -8.45
CA LEU A 321 -7.38 23.53 -7.17
C LEU A 321 -8.92 23.50 -7.26
N VAL A 322 -9.49 24.00 -8.36
CA VAL A 322 -10.93 23.90 -8.63
C VAL A 322 -11.35 22.44 -8.70
N PHE A 323 -10.61 21.60 -9.43
CA PHE A 323 -10.90 20.17 -9.55
C PHE A 323 -10.84 19.45 -8.21
N TYR A 324 -9.87 19.79 -7.37
CA TYR A 324 -9.78 19.30 -6.00
C TYR A 324 -11.01 19.71 -5.17
N SER A 325 -11.42 20.97 -5.24
CA SER A 325 -12.58 21.50 -4.50
C SER A 325 -13.90 20.83 -4.91
N LEU A 326 -14.04 20.51 -6.20
CA LEU A 326 -15.21 19.81 -6.75
C LEU A 326 -15.11 18.28 -6.57
N GLY A 327 -14.01 17.77 -6.03
CA GLY A 327 -13.83 16.36 -5.72
C GLY A 327 -13.51 15.47 -6.93
N LEU A 328 -13.01 16.02 -8.05
CA LEU A 328 -12.61 15.25 -9.25
C LEU A 328 -11.43 14.30 -9.02
N TYR A 329 -10.70 14.47 -7.90
CA TYR A 329 -9.62 13.57 -7.48
C TYR A 329 -10.07 12.53 -6.45
N LYS A 330 -11.37 12.46 -6.12
CA LYS A 330 -11.93 11.37 -5.32
C LYS A 330 -12.36 10.25 -6.26
N ILE A 331 -11.69 9.10 -6.17
CA ILE A 331 -12.10 7.89 -6.89
C ILE A 331 -13.40 7.41 -6.25
N LYS A 332 -14.52 7.61 -6.95
CA LYS A 332 -15.82 7.05 -6.57
C LYS A 332 -16.05 5.79 -7.39
N SER A 333 -16.38 4.71 -6.70
CA SER A 333 -16.68 3.42 -7.34
C SER A 333 -18.17 3.43 -7.72
N GLY A 334 -18.50 2.97 -8.92
CA GLY A 334 -19.91 2.79 -9.35
C GLY A 334 -20.55 3.95 -10.10
N GLU A 335 -19.88 5.09 -10.31
CA GLU A 335 -20.45 6.20 -11.09
C GLU A 335 -20.38 5.94 -12.61
N LEU A 336 -21.36 6.48 -13.33
CA LEU A 336 -21.43 6.39 -14.79
C LEU A 336 -20.39 7.33 -15.42
N TRP A 337 -19.91 6.99 -16.62
CA TRP A 337 -18.96 7.84 -17.37
C TRP A 337 -19.54 9.24 -17.67
N VAL A 338 -20.87 9.34 -17.75
CA VAL A 338 -21.60 10.60 -17.95
C VAL A 338 -21.42 11.54 -16.75
N ASP A 339 -21.43 11.02 -15.53
CA ASP A 339 -21.22 11.81 -14.32
C ASP A 339 -19.82 12.44 -14.29
N GLU A 340 -18.81 11.68 -14.74
CA GLU A 340 -17.44 12.19 -14.88
C GLU A 340 -17.36 13.31 -15.92
N LEU A 341 -18.03 13.17 -17.07
CA LEU A 341 -18.08 14.19 -18.11
C LEU A 341 -18.68 15.50 -17.58
N PHE A 342 -19.82 15.44 -16.89
CA PHE A 342 -20.46 16.63 -16.31
C PHE A 342 -19.59 17.30 -15.24
N ARG A 343 -18.88 16.52 -14.41
CA ARG A 343 -17.96 17.08 -13.42
C ARG A 343 -16.76 17.78 -14.03
N VAL A 344 -16.13 17.17 -15.03
CA VAL A 344 -15.03 17.77 -15.79
C VAL A 344 -15.52 19.06 -16.45
N GLY A 345 -16.67 19.01 -17.14
CA GLY A 345 -17.28 20.18 -17.75
C GLY A 345 -17.53 21.32 -16.76
N LYS A 346 -18.16 21.03 -15.61
CA LYS A 346 -18.38 22.00 -14.53
C LYS A 346 -17.06 22.60 -14.02
N GLY A 347 -16.05 21.77 -13.79
CA GLY A 347 -14.74 22.22 -13.32
C GLY A 347 -14.05 23.15 -14.32
N VAL A 348 -14.10 22.81 -15.61
CA VAL A 348 -13.53 23.65 -16.69
C VAL A 348 -14.26 24.99 -16.76
N LEU A 349 -15.59 25.00 -16.72
CA LEU A 349 -16.39 26.23 -16.73
C LEU A 349 -16.06 27.16 -15.55
N VAL A 350 -16.00 26.62 -14.33
CA VAL A 350 -15.63 27.38 -13.13
C VAL A 350 -14.20 27.93 -13.27
N SER A 351 -13.27 27.13 -13.79
CA SER A 351 -11.88 27.55 -14.00
C SER A 351 -11.77 28.70 -15.01
N ILE A 352 -12.61 28.70 -16.05
CA ILE A 352 -12.67 29.80 -17.03
C ILE A 352 -13.18 31.08 -16.39
N VAL A 353 -14.15 31.01 -15.47
CA VAL A 353 -14.61 32.20 -14.73
C VAL A 353 -13.45 32.79 -13.91
N PHE A 354 -12.67 31.96 -13.23
CA PHE A 354 -11.47 32.43 -12.52
C PHE A 354 -10.41 32.99 -13.47
N LEU A 355 -10.19 32.38 -14.63
CA LEU A 355 -9.29 32.89 -15.66
C LEU A 355 -9.72 34.27 -16.15
N MET A 356 -11.03 34.46 -16.39
CA MET A 356 -11.59 35.75 -16.80
C MET A 356 -11.40 36.79 -15.71
N ALA A 357 -11.75 36.48 -14.46
CA ALA A 357 -11.58 37.36 -13.32
C ALA A 357 -10.10 37.74 -13.09
N GLY A 358 -9.19 36.76 -13.15
CA GLY A 358 -7.75 36.98 -13.01
C GLY A 358 -7.21 37.88 -14.13
N SER A 359 -7.61 37.64 -15.38
CA SER A 359 -7.22 38.51 -16.50
C SER A 359 -7.73 39.94 -16.37
N TYR A 360 -8.91 40.14 -15.76
CA TYR A 360 -9.47 41.46 -15.52
C TYR A 360 -8.75 42.19 -14.37
N LEU A 361 -8.49 41.51 -13.26
CA LEU A 361 -7.82 42.09 -12.07
C LEU A 361 -6.35 42.43 -12.31
N ALA A 362 -5.66 41.65 -13.14
CA ALA A 362 -4.26 41.92 -13.48
C ALA A 362 -4.10 43.16 -14.38
N GLN A 363 -5.19 43.85 -14.76
CA GLN A 363 -5.20 45.01 -15.67
C GLN A 363 -4.39 44.78 -16.96
N GLY A 364 -4.28 43.52 -17.38
CA GLY A 364 -3.44 43.08 -18.48
C GLY A 364 -4.15 43.09 -19.84
N TYR A 365 -3.52 42.46 -20.83
CA TYR A 365 -4.04 42.35 -22.20
C TYR A 365 -5.42 41.68 -22.25
N GLU A 366 -6.33 42.25 -23.04
CA GLU A 366 -7.61 41.61 -23.35
C GLU A 366 -7.41 40.36 -24.22
N PHE A 367 -7.21 39.21 -23.58
CA PHE A 367 -7.10 37.93 -24.26
C PHE A 367 -8.39 37.57 -25.03
N SER A 368 -8.22 37.01 -26.24
CA SER A 368 -9.33 36.57 -27.10
C SER A 368 -10.32 35.66 -26.38
N ARG A 369 -11.61 36.01 -26.44
CA ARG A 369 -12.71 35.19 -25.91
C ARG A 369 -12.86 33.89 -26.71
N THR A 370 -12.69 33.94 -28.03
CA THR A 370 -12.70 32.77 -28.92
C THR A 370 -11.63 31.77 -28.52
N MET A 371 -10.42 32.24 -28.22
CA MET A 371 -9.34 31.38 -27.73
C MET A 371 -9.74 30.63 -26.45
N LYS A 372 -10.33 31.33 -25.48
CA LYS A 372 -10.79 30.74 -24.21
C LYS A 372 -11.88 29.68 -24.43
N LEU A 373 -12.81 29.90 -25.37
CA LEU A 373 -13.86 28.94 -25.73
C LEU A 373 -13.30 27.68 -26.41
N VAL A 374 -12.38 27.84 -27.37
CA VAL A 374 -11.73 26.70 -28.03
C VAL A 374 -10.89 25.91 -27.02
N PHE A 375 -10.15 26.60 -26.15
CA PHE A 375 -9.43 25.99 -25.04
C PHE A 375 -10.35 25.16 -24.15
N ALA A 376 -11.51 25.70 -23.76
CA ALA A 376 -12.50 25.00 -22.94
C ALA A 376 -12.93 23.66 -23.55
N GLY A 377 -13.33 23.67 -24.83
CA GLY A 377 -13.79 22.48 -25.54
C GLY A 377 -12.70 21.42 -25.66
N LEU A 378 -11.50 21.82 -26.08
CA LEU A 378 -10.34 20.92 -26.17
C LEU A 378 -9.95 20.35 -24.80
N CYS A 379 -10.02 21.16 -23.75
CA CYS A 379 -9.67 20.75 -22.40
C CYS A 379 -10.63 19.68 -21.88
N ILE A 380 -11.95 19.84 -22.10
CA ILE A 380 -12.96 18.83 -21.74
C ILE A 380 -12.68 17.52 -22.47
N ILE A 381 -12.43 17.58 -23.78
CA ILE A 381 -12.19 16.39 -24.62
C ILE A 381 -10.92 15.65 -24.17
N LEU A 382 -9.79 16.33 -24.06
CA LEU A 382 -8.51 15.70 -23.68
C LEU A 382 -8.53 15.16 -22.25
N MET A 383 -9.13 15.88 -21.31
CA MET A 383 -9.26 15.41 -19.93
C MET A 383 -10.17 14.19 -19.84
N PHE A 384 -11.32 14.21 -20.51
CA PHE A 384 -12.20 13.06 -20.53
C PHE A 384 -11.53 11.84 -21.18
N ALA A 385 -10.87 12.02 -22.32
CA ALA A 385 -10.18 10.95 -23.03
C ALA A 385 -9.03 10.34 -22.20
N SER A 386 -8.20 11.17 -21.57
CA SER A 386 -7.07 10.70 -20.74
C SER A 386 -7.56 9.95 -19.50
N ARG A 387 -8.60 10.46 -18.82
CA ARG A 387 -9.22 9.80 -17.66
C ARG A 387 -9.89 8.49 -18.04
N TRP A 388 -10.68 8.49 -19.11
CA TRP A 388 -11.32 7.28 -19.64
C TRP A 388 -10.29 6.21 -20.00
N PHE A 389 -9.18 6.59 -20.64
CA PHE A 389 -8.10 5.68 -20.97
C PHE A 389 -7.49 5.03 -19.72
N VAL A 390 -7.13 5.84 -18.71
CA VAL A 390 -6.57 5.34 -17.44
C VAL A 390 -7.53 4.39 -16.74
N VAL A 391 -8.80 4.80 -16.60
CA VAL A 391 -9.83 3.99 -15.92
C VAL A 391 -10.05 2.67 -16.67
N SER A 392 -10.18 2.71 -18.00
CA SER A 392 -10.38 1.52 -18.84
C SER A 392 -9.21 0.54 -18.74
N ARG A 393 -7.97 1.05 -18.77
CA ARG A 393 -6.77 0.21 -18.60
C ARG A 393 -6.69 -0.38 -17.21
N TYR A 394 -7.04 0.41 -16.19
CA TYR A 394 -7.06 -0.06 -14.81
C TYR A 394 -8.12 -1.16 -14.57
N GLN A 395 -9.30 -1.03 -15.17
CA GLN A 395 -10.33 -2.07 -15.15
C GLN A 395 -9.89 -3.33 -15.91
N ALA A 396 -9.25 -3.18 -17.08
CA ALA A 396 -8.73 -4.31 -17.84
C ALA A 396 -7.64 -5.10 -17.08
N LEU A 397 -6.79 -4.39 -16.32
CA LEU A 397 -5.80 -5.02 -15.44
C LEU A 397 -6.48 -5.78 -14.29
N ARG A 398 -7.53 -5.23 -13.68
CA ARG A 398 -8.29 -5.93 -12.63
C ARG A 398 -8.93 -7.22 -13.13
N LYS A 399 -9.51 -7.21 -14.33
CA LYS A 399 -10.06 -8.42 -14.97
C LYS A 399 -9.00 -9.51 -15.17
N LYS A 400 -7.71 -9.15 -15.26
CA LYS A 400 -6.57 -10.07 -15.37
C LYS A 400 -5.96 -10.47 -14.01
N GLY A 401 -6.61 -10.12 -12.90
CA GLY A 401 -6.14 -10.50 -11.57
C GLY A 401 -5.24 -9.47 -10.86
N PHE A 402 -5.07 -8.26 -11.41
CA PHE A 402 -4.20 -7.25 -10.81
C PHE A 402 -4.93 -6.34 -9.81
N ASN A 403 -4.26 -6.03 -8.69
CA ASN A 403 -4.75 -5.11 -7.65
C ASN A 403 -6.14 -5.48 -7.10
N LEU A 404 -6.38 -6.80 -7.00
CA LEU A 404 -7.58 -7.33 -6.38
C LEU A 404 -7.51 -7.15 -4.86
N ARG A 405 -8.66 -6.84 -4.26
CA ARG A 405 -8.83 -6.75 -2.83
C ARG A 405 -9.22 -8.13 -2.32
N ARG A 406 -8.32 -8.77 -1.58
CA ARG A 406 -8.64 -10.03 -0.89
C ARG A 406 -9.72 -9.74 0.13
N THR A 407 -10.88 -10.30 -0.14
CA THR A 407 -12.14 -9.96 0.50
C THR A 407 -12.69 -11.17 1.21
N LEU A 408 -13.10 -10.96 2.45
CA LEU A 408 -13.76 -11.98 3.25
C LEU A 408 -15.19 -11.51 3.54
N ILE A 409 -16.17 -12.39 3.37
CA ILE A 409 -17.58 -12.10 3.64
C ILE A 409 -17.94 -12.73 4.99
N VAL A 410 -18.43 -11.92 5.92
CA VAL A 410 -18.91 -12.38 7.23
C VAL A 410 -20.42 -12.52 7.16
N GLY A 411 -20.88 -13.73 7.41
CA GLY A 411 -22.26 -14.16 7.19
C GLY A 411 -22.37 -15.12 6.02
N ALA A 412 -23.21 -16.14 6.17
CA ALA A 412 -23.50 -17.16 5.16
C ALA A 412 -25.00 -17.17 4.79
N ASP A 413 -25.62 -15.99 4.82
CA ASP A 413 -27.04 -15.80 4.53
C ASP A 413 -27.31 -15.60 3.03
N ARG A 414 -28.59 -15.49 2.64
CA ARG A 414 -28.97 -15.21 1.24
C ARG A 414 -28.37 -13.89 0.74
N THR A 415 -28.22 -12.91 1.62
CA THR A 415 -27.57 -11.61 1.31
C THR A 415 -26.11 -11.82 0.90
N ALA A 416 -25.34 -12.62 1.66
CA ALA A 416 -23.96 -12.96 1.33
C ALA A 416 -23.85 -13.69 -0.03
N ALA A 417 -24.80 -14.57 -0.34
CA ALA A 417 -24.84 -15.26 -1.64
C ALA A 417 -25.10 -14.30 -2.82
N THR A 418 -26.03 -13.35 -2.67
CA THR A 418 -26.30 -12.31 -3.67
C THR A 418 -25.06 -11.44 -3.89
N ILE A 419 -24.41 -10.97 -2.83
CA ILE A 419 -23.18 -10.17 -2.93
C ILE A 419 -22.09 -10.94 -3.67
N HIS A 420 -21.87 -12.20 -3.33
CA HIS A 420 -20.89 -13.03 -4.03
C HIS A 420 -21.21 -13.17 -5.52
N LYS A 421 -22.48 -13.39 -5.87
CA LYS A 421 -22.91 -13.47 -7.27
C LYS A 421 -22.62 -12.15 -8.00
N GLU A 422 -23.05 -11.01 -7.47
CA GLU A 422 -22.88 -9.70 -8.10
C GLU A 422 -21.39 -9.32 -8.24
N LEU A 423 -20.59 -9.51 -7.19
CA LEU A 423 -19.15 -9.22 -7.23
C LEU A 423 -18.40 -10.11 -8.21
N ARG A 424 -18.83 -11.36 -8.40
CA ARG A 424 -18.24 -12.27 -9.39
C ARG A 424 -18.64 -11.91 -10.83
N HIS A 425 -19.82 -11.34 -11.04
CA HIS A 425 -20.20 -10.80 -12.36
C HIS A 425 -19.46 -9.50 -12.68
N HIS A 426 -19.17 -8.70 -11.65
CA HIS A 426 -18.49 -7.41 -11.76
C HIS A 426 -16.99 -7.47 -11.39
N CYS A 427 -16.22 -8.32 -12.06
CA CYS A 427 -14.78 -8.50 -11.82
C CYS A 427 -13.97 -7.18 -11.93
N GLU A 428 -14.44 -6.19 -12.70
CA GLU A 428 -13.83 -4.85 -12.78
C GLU A 428 -13.80 -4.09 -11.45
N LEU A 429 -14.69 -4.43 -10.51
CA LEU A 429 -14.69 -3.86 -9.16
C LEU A 429 -13.48 -4.31 -8.34
N GLY A 430 -12.80 -5.38 -8.77
CA GLY A 430 -11.52 -5.82 -8.22
C GLY A 430 -11.63 -6.46 -6.83
N PHE A 431 -12.70 -7.20 -6.57
CA PHE A 431 -12.87 -8.00 -5.35
C PHE A 431 -12.44 -9.45 -5.63
N ASP A 432 -11.54 -9.99 -4.80
CA ASP A 432 -11.12 -11.39 -4.80
C ASP A 432 -11.72 -12.05 -3.56
N ILE A 433 -12.79 -12.82 -3.72
CA ILE A 433 -13.50 -13.43 -2.58
C ILE A 433 -12.74 -14.68 -2.16
N VAL A 434 -12.06 -14.59 -1.02
CA VAL A 434 -11.21 -15.68 -0.50
C VAL A 434 -12.05 -16.75 0.19
N GLY A 435 -13.15 -16.35 0.84
CA GLY A 435 -14.07 -17.26 1.52
C GLY A 435 -15.00 -16.54 2.48
N PHE A 436 -15.73 -17.33 3.25
CA PHE A 436 -16.78 -16.87 4.15
C PHE A 436 -16.43 -17.18 5.60
N VAL A 437 -16.86 -16.32 6.51
CA VAL A 437 -16.74 -16.52 7.96
C VAL A 437 -18.13 -16.62 8.58
N GLN A 438 -18.30 -17.63 9.41
CA GLN A 438 -19.57 -17.95 10.03
C GLN A 438 -19.76 -17.24 11.37
N GLU A 439 -20.99 -16.81 11.64
CA GLU A 439 -21.42 -16.31 12.94
C GLU A 439 -21.76 -17.46 13.90
N PRO A 440 -21.44 -17.32 15.21
CA PRO A 440 -21.87 -18.27 16.23
C PRO A 440 -23.41 -18.41 16.24
N GLY A 441 -23.93 -19.64 16.23
CA GLY A 441 -25.36 -19.91 16.42
C GLY A 441 -26.26 -19.86 15.18
N LYS A 442 -25.76 -19.57 13.97
CA LYS A 442 -26.53 -19.66 12.72
C LYS A 442 -26.21 -20.96 11.96
N GLN A 443 -27.26 -21.68 11.52
CA GLN A 443 -27.17 -23.00 10.87
C GLN A 443 -26.22 -23.04 9.67
N LYS A 444 -25.58 -24.20 9.47
CA LYS A 444 -24.76 -24.53 8.30
C LYS A 444 -25.62 -24.57 7.03
N ASN A 445 -25.45 -23.60 6.14
CA ASN A 445 -25.78 -23.83 4.72
C ASN A 445 -24.57 -24.52 4.07
N GLU A 446 -24.55 -25.85 4.13
CA GLU A 446 -23.39 -26.71 3.85
C GLU A 446 -22.90 -26.76 2.39
N HIS A 447 -23.50 -26.01 1.45
CA HIS A 447 -23.35 -26.36 0.03
C HIS A 447 -22.97 -25.26 -0.97
N ILE A 448 -22.63 -24.03 -0.56
CA ILE A 448 -22.44 -22.95 -1.56
C ILE A 448 -21.04 -22.34 -1.55
N PHE A 449 -20.29 -22.34 -0.43
CA PHE A 449 -19.03 -21.59 -0.34
C PHE A 449 -17.97 -22.23 0.59
N PRO A 450 -16.67 -21.98 0.35
CA PRO A 450 -15.61 -22.37 1.29
C PRO A 450 -15.68 -21.51 2.56
N ILE A 451 -16.06 -22.14 3.68
CA ILE A 451 -16.08 -21.52 5.02
C ILE A 451 -14.68 -21.65 5.62
N LEU A 452 -14.05 -20.51 5.92
CA LEU A 452 -12.66 -20.46 6.42
C LEU A 452 -12.56 -20.54 7.96
N GLY A 453 -13.65 -20.24 8.67
CA GLY A 453 -13.68 -20.28 10.13
C GLY A 453 -14.82 -19.45 10.75
N THR A 454 -14.69 -19.17 12.04
CA THR A 454 -15.64 -18.37 12.85
C THR A 454 -15.16 -16.93 13.06
N ILE A 455 -16.07 -16.03 13.44
CA ILE A 455 -15.75 -14.62 13.75
C ILE A 455 -14.63 -14.47 14.80
N GLU A 456 -14.52 -15.41 15.73
CA GLU A 456 -13.49 -15.37 16.78
C GLU A 456 -12.07 -15.51 16.22
N HIS A 457 -11.91 -16.33 15.18
CA HIS A 457 -10.63 -16.54 14.48
C HIS A 457 -10.36 -15.50 13.39
N LEU A 458 -11.20 -14.46 13.28
CA LEU A 458 -11.07 -13.44 12.24
C LEU A 458 -9.69 -12.74 12.22
N PRO A 459 -9.05 -12.39 13.35
CA PRO A 459 -7.71 -11.79 13.33
C PRO A 459 -6.64 -12.70 12.70
N ASP A 460 -6.71 -14.00 12.96
CA ASP A 460 -5.77 -14.99 12.43
C ASP A 460 -6.03 -15.25 10.94
N LEU A 461 -7.30 -15.31 10.54
CA LEU A 461 -7.69 -15.41 9.13
C LEU A 461 -7.25 -14.19 8.32
N ILE A 462 -7.39 -12.98 8.88
CA ILE A 462 -6.93 -11.73 8.25
C ILE A 462 -5.44 -11.80 7.94
N LYS A 463 -4.62 -12.25 8.91
CA LYS A 463 -3.17 -12.36 8.75
C LYS A 463 -2.78 -13.49 7.80
N THR A 464 -3.32 -14.69 8.01
CA THR A 464 -2.95 -15.91 7.26
C THR A 464 -3.30 -15.77 5.78
N HIS A 465 -4.46 -15.20 5.46
CA HIS A 465 -4.92 -15.06 4.08
C HIS A 465 -4.67 -13.67 3.49
N ASN A 466 -3.95 -12.78 4.19
CA ASN A 466 -3.69 -11.40 3.78
C ASN A 466 -4.97 -10.64 3.35
N ILE A 467 -6.01 -10.71 4.18
CA ILE A 467 -7.29 -10.08 3.90
C ILE A 467 -7.15 -8.56 4.00
N THR A 468 -7.69 -7.86 3.00
CA THR A 468 -7.61 -6.38 2.89
C THR A 468 -8.97 -5.71 3.01
N GLU A 469 -10.04 -6.47 2.79
CA GLU A 469 -11.42 -5.98 2.80
C GLU A 469 -12.32 -7.02 3.49
N LEU A 470 -13.25 -6.55 4.30
CA LEU A 470 -14.26 -7.35 4.98
C LEU A 470 -15.65 -6.85 4.60
N ILE A 471 -16.55 -7.72 4.17
CA ILE A 471 -17.95 -7.39 3.92
C ILE A 471 -18.80 -8.04 5.01
N LEU A 472 -19.50 -7.24 5.79
CA LEU A 472 -20.39 -7.68 6.86
C LEU A 472 -21.83 -7.70 6.34
N THR A 473 -22.50 -8.86 6.40
CA THR A 473 -23.93 -8.96 6.12
C THR A 473 -24.72 -8.96 7.43
N ASN A 474 -25.49 -7.89 7.65
CA ASN A 474 -26.44 -7.65 8.76
C ASN A 474 -26.11 -8.41 10.09
N THR A 475 -25.07 -7.96 10.78
CA THR A 475 -24.59 -8.57 12.03
C THR A 475 -25.06 -7.77 13.27
N SER A 476 -25.53 -8.46 14.31
CA SER A 476 -26.00 -7.88 15.58
C SER A 476 -24.88 -7.17 16.36
N ASP A 477 -23.62 -7.60 16.14
CA ASP A 477 -22.43 -7.17 16.87
C ASP A 477 -21.41 -6.44 15.98
N SER A 478 -21.92 -5.69 15.01
CA SER A 478 -21.11 -5.03 13.96
C SER A 478 -20.04 -4.07 14.50
N ARG A 479 -20.27 -3.40 15.63
CA ARG A 479 -19.36 -2.34 16.13
C ARG A 479 -18.02 -2.88 16.62
N ASP A 480 -18.02 -3.97 17.37
CA ASP A 480 -16.79 -4.55 17.91
C ASP A 480 -15.92 -5.18 16.81
N VAL A 481 -16.56 -5.83 15.84
CA VAL A 481 -15.88 -6.37 14.65
C VAL A 481 -15.29 -5.24 13.81
N ILE A 482 -16.05 -4.16 13.55
CA ILE A 482 -15.55 -2.98 12.83
C ILE A 482 -14.35 -2.37 13.58
N ALA A 483 -14.43 -2.23 14.90
CA ALA A 483 -13.36 -1.65 15.71
C ALA A 483 -12.09 -2.51 15.69
N ARG A 484 -12.21 -3.84 15.79
CA ARG A 484 -11.09 -4.78 15.70
C ARG A 484 -10.43 -4.73 14.32
N CYS A 485 -11.21 -4.88 13.25
CA CYS A 485 -10.69 -4.87 11.88
C CYS A 485 -10.07 -3.51 11.48
N LYS A 486 -10.62 -2.39 11.99
CA LYS A 486 -9.99 -1.08 11.82
C LYS A 486 -8.60 -1.01 12.46
N ARG A 487 -8.38 -1.62 13.64
CA ARG A 487 -7.05 -1.67 14.27
C ARG A 487 -6.04 -2.40 13.40
N ASP A 488 -6.46 -3.50 12.76
CA ASP A 488 -5.64 -4.31 11.88
C ASP A 488 -5.47 -3.70 10.47
N GLY A 489 -6.05 -2.53 10.22
CA GLY A 489 -5.92 -1.80 8.96
C GLY A 489 -6.77 -2.35 7.80
N VAL A 490 -7.71 -3.25 8.08
CA VAL A 490 -8.63 -3.84 7.11
C VAL A 490 -9.80 -2.89 6.85
N ASN A 491 -10.20 -2.71 5.58
CA ASN A 491 -11.40 -1.95 5.25
C ASN A 491 -12.64 -2.78 5.54
N VAL A 492 -13.67 -2.19 6.15
CA VAL A 492 -14.92 -2.90 6.47
C VAL A 492 -16.07 -2.26 5.70
N ARG A 493 -16.85 -3.06 4.99
CA ARG A 493 -18.09 -2.66 4.30
C ARG A 493 -19.26 -3.33 4.98
N LEU A 494 -20.21 -2.55 5.47
CA LEU A 494 -21.43 -3.08 6.07
C LEU A 494 -22.57 -2.96 5.05
N VAL A 495 -23.22 -4.08 4.75
CA VAL A 495 -24.44 -4.09 3.95
C VAL A 495 -25.61 -3.76 4.85
N THR A 496 -26.27 -2.62 4.59
CA THR A 496 -27.32 -2.09 5.47
C THR A 496 -28.66 -2.04 4.75
N ASN A 497 -29.73 -2.48 5.42
CA ASN A 497 -31.08 -2.04 5.06
C ASN A 497 -31.26 -0.59 5.53
N LEU A 498 -31.76 0.28 4.65
CA LEU A 498 -31.81 1.74 4.79
C LEU A 498 -32.53 2.27 6.06
N TYR A 499 -33.22 1.42 6.81
CA TYR A 499 -34.15 1.81 7.88
C TYR A 499 -33.54 2.05 9.27
N ASN A 500 -32.28 1.65 9.55
CA ASN A 500 -31.73 1.65 10.93
C ASN A 500 -30.48 2.52 11.18
N LEU A 501 -30.12 3.45 10.27
CA LEU A 501 -28.89 4.24 10.45
C LEU A 501 -29.12 5.52 11.27
N SER A 502 -28.77 5.45 12.55
CA SER A 502 -28.39 6.63 13.34
C SER A 502 -27.09 7.22 12.76
N MET A 503 -27.22 8.44 12.24
CA MET A 503 -26.21 9.26 11.55
C MET A 503 -24.88 9.33 12.29
N HIS A 504 -23.76 9.17 11.58
CA HIS A 504 -22.49 9.94 11.70
C HIS A 504 -21.61 9.65 10.48
N GLU A 505 -21.43 10.64 9.59
CA GLU A 505 -20.46 10.73 8.47
C GLU A 505 -20.08 9.43 7.70
N THR A 506 -21.02 8.52 7.50
CA THR A 506 -20.81 7.34 6.66
C THR A 506 -21.19 7.69 5.22
N SER A 507 -20.21 7.71 4.33
CA SER A 507 -20.49 7.77 2.89
C SER A 507 -21.21 6.49 2.50
N LEU A 508 -22.51 6.59 2.22
CA LEU A 508 -23.26 5.57 1.49
C LEU A 508 -22.58 5.42 0.12
N GLU A 509 -22.01 4.25 -0.14
CA GLU A 509 -21.46 3.86 -1.44
C GLU A 509 -22.40 2.82 -2.05
N GLU A 510 -22.80 3.00 -3.30
CA GLU A 510 -23.50 1.97 -4.06
C GLU A 510 -22.46 1.13 -4.83
N LEU A 511 -22.48 -0.18 -4.63
CA LEU A 511 -21.54 -1.11 -5.26
C LEU A 511 -22.33 -2.22 -5.98
N ALA A 512 -22.30 -2.23 -7.31
CA ALA A 512 -23.09 -3.15 -8.14
C ALA A 512 -24.59 -3.16 -7.76
N GLY A 513 -25.19 -1.98 -7.54
CA GLY A 513 -26.59 -1.86 -7.13
C GLY A 513 -26.86 -2.14 -5.65
N ILE A 514 -25.84 -2.48 -4.86
CA ILE A 514 -25.97 -2.82 -3.43
C ILE A 514 -25.53 -1.62 -2.58
N PRO A 515 -26.41 -1.03 -1.74
CA PRO A 515 -26.03 0.04 -0.84
C PRO A 515 -25.16 -0.50 0.30
N MET A 516 -23.97 0.08 0.45
CA MET A 516 -23.01 -0.30 1.48
C MET A 516 -22.49 0.90 2.25
N VAL A 517 -22.26 0.70 3.53
CA VAL A 517 -21.56 1.66 4.40
C VAL A 517 -20.09 1.29 4.47
N HIS A 518 -19.22 2.18 4.00
CA HIS A 518 -17.78 1.94 3.95
C HIS A 518 -17.04 2.55 5.15
N PHE A 519 -16.45 1.69 5.97
CA PHE A 519 -15.55 2.05 7.06
C PHE A 519 -14.09 1.85 6.62
N LYS A 520 -13.41 2.96 6.33
CA LYS A 520 -12.00 2.94 5.92
C LYS A 520 -11.10 2.46 7.06
N GLY A 521 -10.17 1.57 6.75
CA GLY A 521 -9.09 1.18 7.66
C GLY A 521 -8.05 2.30 7.84
N LYS A 522 -7.06 2.06 8.71
CA LYS A 522 -6.01 3.02 9.11
C LYS A 522 -5.02 3.54 8.03
N PRO A 523 -4.82 3.00 6.79
CA PRO A 523 -3.66 3.43 5.99
C PRO A 523 -3.73 4.88 5.47
N LEU A 524 -4.94 5.47 5.34
CA LEU A 524 -5.11 6.89 4.99
C LEU A 524 -4.73 7.85 6.13
N PHE A 525 -4.49 7.34 7.35
CA PHE A 525 -4.14 8.15 8.52
C PHE A 525 -2.71 8.68 8.46
N ALA A 526 -1.73 7.86 8.06
CA ALA A 526 -0.31 8.24 8.12
C ALA A 526 0.04 9.44 7.21
N MET A 527 -0.48 9.49 5.98
CA MET A 527 -0.24 10.61 5.07
C MET A 527 -1.03 11.86 5.45
N LYS A 528 -2.22 11.69 6.04
CA LYS A 528 -2.95 12.81 6.67
C LYS A 528 -2.11 13.42 7.80
N LEU A 529 -1.44 12.60 8.61
CA LEU A 529 -0.51 13.07 9.65
C LEU A 529 0.71 13.79 9.07
N VAL A 530 1.27 13.32 7.93
CA VAL A 530 2.37 14.03 7.25
C VAL A 530 1.92 15.38 6.71
N LEU A 531 0.77 15.43 6.02
CA LEU A 531 0.21 16.68 5.50
C LEU A 531 -0.11 17.66 6.64
N LYS A 532 -0.77 17.17 7.69
CA LYS A 532 -1.01 17.89 8.94
C LYS A 532 0.31 18.45 9.50
N ARG A 533 1.37 17.64 9.52
CA ARG A 533 2.68 18.07 10.01
C ARG A 533 3.29 19.19 9.17
N ALA A 534 3.24 19.09 7.85
CA ALA A 534 3.72 20.14 6.96
C ALA A 534 2.99 21.46 7.21
N ILE A 535 1.66 21.40 7.35
CA ILE A 535 0.81 22.56 7.64
C ILE A 535 1.16 23.16 9.01
N ASP A 536 1.32 22.33 10.05
CA ASP A 536 1.69 22.80 11.40
C ASP A 536 3.04 23.51 11.41
N VAL A 537 4.03 23.01 10.66
CA VAL A 537 5.36 23.63 10.57
C VAL A 537 5.30 24.95 9.80
N LEU A 538 4.58 24.99 8.66
CA LEU A 538 4.43 26.20 7.84
C LEU A 538 3.68 27.30 8.60
N LEU A 539 2.48 26.99 9.08
CA LEU A 539 1.64 27.96 9.80
C LEU A 539 2.24 28.32 11.17
N GLY A 540 2.83 27.33 11.88
CA GLY A 540 3.48 27.56 13.17
C GLY A 540 4.75 28.38 13.04
N GLY A 541 5.54 28.18 11.97
CA GLY A 541 6.71 28.99 11.65
C GLY A 541 6.34 30.42 11.30
N LEU A 542 5.32 30.62 10.45
CA LEU A 542 4.83 31.96 10.12
C LEU A 542 4.29 32.70 11.36
N ALA A 543 3.52 32.01 12.20
CA ALA A 543 3.02 32.56 13.45
C ALA A 543 4.17 32.91 14.42
N LEU A 544 5.17 32.03 14.55
CA LEU A 544 6.34 32.31 15.39
C LEU A 544 7.13 33.52 14.88
N LEU A 545 7.36 33.63 13.56
CA LEU A 545 8.06 34.78 12.99
C LEU A 545 7.33 36.09 13.28
N THR A 546 6.00 36.07 13.21
CA THR A 546 5.15 37.23 13.48
C THR A 546 5.15 37.60 14.96
N VAL A 547 5.14 36.61 15.85
CA VAL A 547 4.98 36.80 17.31
C VAL A 547 6.32 36.90 18.05
N ALA A 548 7.45 36.51 17.42
CA ALA A 548 8.78 36.54 18.03
C ALA A 548 9.22 37.92 18.56
N PRO A 549 9.01 39.05 17.85
CA PRO A 549 9.30 40.37 18.39
C PRO A 549 8.51 40.67 19.67
N PHE A 550 7.23 40.27 19.70
CA PHE A 550 6.36 40.44 20.86
C PHE A 550 6.78 39.53 22.03
N MET A 551 7.23 38.31 21.74
CA MET A 551 7.80 37.40 22.74
C MET A 551 9.08 37.96 23.37
N ALA A 552 9.93 38.67 22.62
CA ALA A 552 11.12 39.32 23.15
C ALA A 552 10.76 40.44 24.14
N ILE A 553 9.73 41.24 23.83
CA ILE A 553 9.20 42.27 24.75
C ILE A 553 8.66 41.61 26.03
N ILE A 554 7.86 40.55 25.90
CA ILE A 554 7.36 39.79 27.06
C ILE A 554 8.51 39.23 27.89
N ALA A 555 9.55 38.68 27.25
CA ALA A 555 10.73 38.15 27.93
C ALA A 555 11.45 39.23 28.75
N LEU A 556 11.60 40.44 28.21
CA LEU A 556 12.16 41.59 28.92
C LEU A 556 11.29 41.98 30.11
N LEU A 557 9.96 42.09 29.92
CA LEU A 557 9.03 42.40 31.02
C LEU A 557 9.09 41.37 32.15
N ILE A 558 9.21 40.07 31.82
CA ILE A 558 9.35 39.00 32.82
C ILE A 558 10.67 39.13 33.60
N LYS A 559 11.75 39.53 32.94
CA LYS A 559 13.07 39.76 33.57
C LYS A 559 13.08 40.99 34.47
N LEU A 560 12.34 42.04 34.10
CA LEU A 560 12.18 43.24 34.92
C LEU A 560 11.25 43.03 36.13
N ASP A 561 10.24 42.16 36.00
CA ASP A 561 9.26 41.86 37.05
C ASP A 561 9.79 40.92 38.15
N SER A 562 10.71 39.99 37.82
CA SER A 562 11.29 39.07 38.81
C SER A 562 12.63 38.44 38.37
N SER A 563 13.50 38.08 39.31
CA SER A 563 14.76 37.36 39.05
C SER A 563 14.51 35.89 38.64
N GLY A 564 15.26 35.36 37.66
CA GLY A 564 15.20 33.94 37.22
C GLY A 564 14.98 33.76 35.71
N PRO A 565 14.66 32.53 35.24
CA PRO A 565 14.51 32.23 33.82
C PRO A 565 13.19 32.76 33.23
N VAL A 566 13.22 33.14 31.95
CA VAL A 566 12.03 33.62 31.21
C VAL A 566 11.07 32.47 30.89
N PHE A 567 11.63 31.34 30.44
CA PHE A 567 10.87 30.16 30.07
C PHE A 567 10.87 29.13 31.19
N ILE A 568 9.72 28.49 31.41
CA ILE A 568 9.55 27.34 32.28
C ILE A 568 9.08 26.17 31.43
N THR A 569 9.54 24.97 31.77
CA THR A 569 9.12 23.72 31.17
C THR A 569 8.19 22.96 32.11
N GLU A 570 7.10 22.42 31.56
CA GLU A 570 6.20 21.51 32.26
C GLU A 570 6.16 20.17 31.54
N ILE A 571 6.40 19.06 32.25
CA ILE A 571 6.38 17.73 31.63
C ILE A 571 4.93 17.26 31.44
N ARG A 572 4.58 16.94 30.20
CA ARG A 572 3.24 16.50 29.80
C ARG A 572 3.31 15.21 28.98
N LEU A 573 2.22 14.46 28.95
CA LEU A 573 2.08 13.29 28.08
C LEU A 573 1.69 13.72 26.67
N GLY A 574 2.46 13.25 25.68
CA GLY A 574 2.26 13.50 24.25
C GLY A 574 1.83 12.25 23.48
N GLN A 575 2.18 12.23 22.19
CA GLN A 575 1.93 11.09 21.30
C GLN A 575 2.62 9.82 21.82
N ASP A 576 2.00 8.66 21.62
CA ASP A 576 2.44 7.36 22.11
C ASP A 576 2.67 7.32 23.63
N GLN A 577 1.99 8.19 24.38
CA GLN A 577 2.14 8.37 25.82
C GLN A 577 3.56 8.81 26.25
N LYS A 578 4.37 9.33 25.32
CA LYS A 578 5.73 9.78 25.61
C LYS A 578 5.71 11.13 26.32
N PRO A 579 6.46 11.30 27.43
CA PRO A 579 6.57 12.59 28.09
C PRO A 579 7.36 13.59 27.22
N PHE A 580 6.95 14.85 27.21
CA PHE A 580 7.66 15.95 26.55
C PHE A 580 7.65 17.23 27.39
N ALA A 581 8.61 18.12 27.14
CA ALA A 581 8.74 19.40 27.85
C ALA A 581 7.92 20.51 27.17
N MET A 582 6.76 20.85 27.73
CA MET A 582 5.90 21.93 27.25
C MET A 582 6.44 23.30 27.69
N TYR A 583 6.82 24.16 26.73
CA TYR A 583 7.37 25.49 27.03
C TYR A 583 6.27 26.50 27.38
N LYS A 584 6.51 27.31 28.41
CA LYS A 584 5.64 28.44 28.78
C LYS A 584 6.48 29.63 29.24
N PHE A 585 5.91 30.82 29.17
CA PHE A 585 6.47 31.94 29.90
C PHE A 585 6.26 31.76 31.39
N ARG A 586 7.24 32.18 32.17
CA ARG A 586 7.13 32.22 33.62
C ARG A 586 6.01 33.17 34.03
N SER A 587 5.07 32.63 34.81
CA SER A 587 3.96 33.38 35.40
C SER A 587 3.94 33.35 36.94
N GLN A 588 4.81 32.55 37.54
CA GLN A 588 4.93 32.36 38.99
C GLN A 588 6.32 32.76 39.46
N GLN A 589 6.42 33.25 40.70
CA GLN A 589 7.72 33.54 41.32
C GLN A 589 8.52 32.25 41.53
N VAL A 590 9.83 32.34 41.34
CA VAL A 590 10.76 31.24 41.64
C VAL A 590 10.91 31.18 43.16
N GLN A 591 10.45 30.10 43.78
CA GLN A 591 10.58 29.94 45.23
C GLN A 591 12.05 29.81 45.61
N THR A 592 12.54 30.72 46.45
CA THR A 592 13.66 30.42 47.34
C THR A 592 13.09 29.65 48.52
N THR A 593 13.48 28.39 48.70
CA THR A 593 13.13 27.58 49.88
C THR A 593 13.48 28.37 51.15
N ARG A 594 12.48 28.84 51.90
CA ARG A 594 12.69 29.44 53.22
C ARG A 594 12.44 28.37 54.28
N SER A 595 13.51 27.97 54.96
CA SER A 595 13.43 27.15 56.18
C SER A 595 12.95 28.03 57.33
N ARG A 596 11.87 27.61 58.02
CA ARG A 596 11.49 28.15 59.32
C ARG A 596 11.25 26.96 60.26
N LYS A 597 12.04 26.85 61.33
CA LYS A 597 11.95 25.78 62.35
C LYS A 597 11.93 24.33 61.77
N GLY A 598 12.84 24.01 60.85
CA GLY A 598 13.08 22.62 60.44
C GLY A 598 11.97 21.90 59.66
N ARG A 599 10.85 22.57 59.33
CA ARG A 599 9.81 22.04 58.43
C ARG A 599 9.79 22.81 57.11
N MET A 600 9.98 22.09 56.01
CA MET A 600 9.77 22.62 54.66
C MET A 600 8.27 22.72 54.39
N TYR A 601 7.76 23.95 54.25
CA TYR A 601 6.40 24.18 53.76
C TYR A 601 6.46 24.54 52.27
N SER A 602 5.74 23.77 51.44
CA SER A 602 5.47 24.15 50.05
C SER A 602 4.35 25.19 50.07
N LEU A 603 4.71 26.47 50.01
CA LEU A 603 3.73 27.54 49.76
C LEU A 603 3.19 27.38 48.33
N GLN A 604 1.93 27.71 48.09
CA GLN A 604 1.44 27.82 46.71
C GLN A 604 2.19 28.96 46.01
N PRO A 605 2.76 28.75 44.81
CA PRO A 605 3.58 29.76 44.16
C PRO A 605 2.76 31.01 43.79
N GLU A 606 3.13 32.16 44.35
CA GLU A 606 2.51 33.45 44.06
C GLU A 606 2.73 33.86 42.59
N LEU A 607 1.68 34.43 41.98
CA LEU A 607 1.72 34.93 40.61
C LEU A 607 2.46 36.26 40.55
N THR A 608 3.29 36.46 39.52
CA THR A 608 3.91 37.78 39.29
C THR A 608 2.90 38.76 38.66
N ARG A 609 3.17 40.07 38.72
CA ARG A 609 2.25 41.09 38.18
C ARG A 609 2.09 40.92 36.66
N ILE A 610 3.20 40.67 35.95
CA ILE A 610 3.17 40.35 34.53
C ILE A 610 2.56 38.96 34.31
N GLY A 611 2.88 37.98 35.15
CA GLY A 611 2.35 36.62 35.08
C GLY A 611 0.81 36.55 35.12
N MET A 612 0.18 37.41 35.92
CA MET A 612 -1.28 37.51 35.98
C MET A 612 -1.88 37.96 34.65
N LYS A 613 -1.28 38.98 34.01
CA LYS A 613 -1.71 39.45 32.67
C LYS A 613 -1.45 38.39 31.60
N LEU A 614 -0.30 37.72 31.65
CA LEU A 614 0.04 36.64 30.70
C LEU A 614 -0.98 35.50 30.75
N ARG A 615 -1.37 35.04 31.94
CA ARG A 615 -2.40 33.99 32.08
C ARG A 615 -3.80 34.47 31.67
N ARG A 616 -4.15 35.72 31.96
CA ARG A 616 -5.45 36.31 31.59
C ARG A 616 -5.66 36.27 30.08
N TYR A 617 -4.64 36.64 29.30
CA TYR A 617 -4.69 36.67 27.83
C TYR A 617 -4.08 35.42 27.17
N ARG A 618 -3.76 34.37 27.94
CA ARG A 618 -3.08 33.14 27.48
C ARG A 618 -1.79 33.38 26.69
N LEU A 619 -1.15 34.52 26.89
CA LEU A 619 0.12 34.87 26.26
C LEU A 619 1.26 34.03 26.84
N ASP A 620 1.05 33.39 27.99
CA ASP A 620 2.01 32.45 28.59
C ASP A 620 2.27 31.21 27.73
N LEU A 621 1.39 30.90 26.76
CA LEU A 621 1.47 29.73 25.89
C LEU A 621 2.21 29.99 24.57
N LEU A 622 2.54 31.24 24.23
CA LEU A 622 3.24 31.59 22.98
C LEU A 622 4.54 30.78 22.75
N PRO A 623 5.36 30.45 23.76
CA PRO A 623 6.56 29.63 23.56
C PRO A 623 6.28 28.23 22.98
N GLN A 624 5.03 27.74 23.02
CA GLN A 624 4.67 26.43 22.47
C GLN A 624 4.76 26.35 20.94
N PHE A 625 4.82 27.49 20.23
CA PHE A 625 5.17 27.47 18.80
C PHE A 625 6.53 26.79 18.57
N LEU A 626 7.46 26.87 19.53
CA LEU A 626 8.72 26.12 19.50
C LEU A 626 8.50 24.60 19.62
N ASN A 627 7.57 24.16 20.49
CA ASN A 627 7.19 22.74 20.58
C ASN A 627 6.54 22.23 19.28
N VAL A 628 5.77 23.08 18.60
CA VAL A 628 5.20 22.77 17.28
C VAL A 628 6.32 22.57 16.27
N LEU A 629 7.30 23.49 16.18
CA LEU A 629 8.43 23.32 15.25
C LEU A 629 9.30 22.11 15.59
N LYS A 630 9.55 21.82 16.87
CA LYS A 630 10.25 20.60 17.32
C LYS A 630 9.50 19.30 17.03
N GLY A 631 8.19 19.39 16.83
CA GLY A 631 7.35 18.23 16.52
C GLY A 631 6.88 17.46 17.74
N GLU A 632 6.92 18.07 18.91
CA GLU A 632 6.35 17.53 20.14
C GLU A 632 4.85 17.87 20.24
N MET A 633 4.44 18.98 19.61
CA MET A 633 3.05 19.47 19.55
C MET A 633 2.61 19.74 18.11
N SER A 634 1.29 19.91 17.96
CA SER A 634 0.60 20.40 16.78
C SER A 634 -0.06 21.75 17.09
N LEU A 635 -0.41 22.55 16.06
CA LEU A 635 -1.18 23.77 16.27
C LEU A 635 -2.57 23.46 16.83
N VAL A 636 -3.23 22.47 16.23
CA VAL A 636 -4.58 22.01 16.61
C VAL A 636 -4.53 20.53 16.96
N GLY A 637 -5.09 20.16 18.10
CA GLY A 637 -5.11 18.79 18.59
C GLY A 637 -5.64 18.67 20.03
N PRO A 638 -5.71 17.43 20.57
CA PRO A 638 -6.13 17.19 21.95
C PRO A 638 -5.19 17.88 22.93
N ARG A 639 -5.73 18.36 24.06
CA ARG A 639 -4.90 19.06 25.05
C ARG A 639 -3.94 18.08 25.74
N PRO A 640 -2.65 18.43 25.93
CA PRO A 640 -1.69 17.54 26.58
C PRO A 640 -2.02 17.32 28.07
N LEU A 641 -2.00 16.06 28.52
CA LEU A 641 -2.32 15.69 29.90
C LEU A 641 -1.13 15.87 30.84
N PRO A 642 -1.36 16.23 32.11
CA PRO A 642 -0.34 16.16 33.16
C PRO A 642 0.27 14.75 33.27
N LEU A 643 1.55 14.66 33.63
CA LEU A 643 2.22 13.38 33.87
C LEU A 643 1.56 12.56 35.00
N LYS A 644 0.95 13.23 35.98
CA LYS A 644 0.25 12.61 37.12
C LYS A 644 -1.15 12.07 36.76
N SER A 645 -1.60 12.20 35.51
CA SER A 645 -2.90 11.66 35.11
C SER A 645 -2.91 10.14 35.18
N ASN A 646 -3.96 9.55 35.76
CA ASN A 646 -4.10 8.11 35.84
C ASN A 646 -4.36 7.53 34.44
N ILE A 647 -3.32 7.00 33.78
CA ILE A 647 -3.43 6.49 32.41
C ILE A 647 -4.38 5.29 32.34
N ALA A 648 -4.50 4.51 33.42
CA ALA A 648 -5.34 3.31 33.49
C ALA A 648 -6.83 3.59 33.28
N GLN A 649 -7.30 4.83 33.48
CA GLN A 649 -8.68 5.23 33.24
C GLN A 649 -9.03 5.39 31.75
N TYR A 650 -8.02 5.45 30.88
CA TYR A 650 -8.19 5.55 29.43
C TYR A 650 -8.12 4.14 28.82
N ASN A 651 -9.27 3.51 28.65
CA ASN A 651 -9.44 2.19 28.02
C ASN A 651 -10.17 2.29 26.68
N GLY A 652 -9.95 1.30 25.81
CA GLY A 652 -10.61 1.20 24.50
C GLY A 652 -10.36 2.43 23.61
N TRP A 653 -11.45 3.02 23.10
CA TRP A 653 -11.42 4.17 22.20
C TRP A 653 -10.74 5.42 22.79
N ARG A 654 -10.68 5.54 24.12
CA ARG A 654 -10.04 6.69 24.79
C ARG A 654 -8.52 6.71 24.64
N GLN A 655 -7.89 5.58 24.31
CA GLN A 655 -6.44 5.51 24.09
C GLN A 655 -6.02 6.11 22.74
N GLU A 656 -6.94 6.15 21.77
CA GLU A 656 -6.67 6.71 20.43
C GLU A 656 -6.28 8.20 20.48
N ARG A 657 -6.55 8.89 21.60
CA ARG A 657 -6.03 10.23 21.87
C ARG A 657 -4.52 10.35 21.76
N PHE A 658 -3.80 9.29 22.10
CA PHE A 658 -2.35 9.25 22.11
C PHE A 658 -1.78 8.87 20.75
N ASP A 659 -2.61 8.49 19.78
CA ASP A 659 -2.16 8.15 18.42
C ASP A 659 -1.73 9.41 17.64
N ILE A 660 -2.13 10.61 18.10
CA ILE A 660 -1.80 11.90 17.49
C ILE A 660 -1.07 12.84 18.44
N LYS A 661 -0.41 13.84 17.86
CA LYS A 661 0.28 14.88 18.65
C LYS A 661 -0.72 15.78 19.36
N PRO A 662 -0.44 16.18 20.62
CA PRO A 662 -1.26 17.13 21.33
C PRO A 662 -1.22 18.52 20.68
N GLY A 663 -2.32 19.26 20.80
CA GLY A 663 -2.49 20.61 20.23
C GLY A 663 -2.13 21.75 21.19
N MET A 664 -1.72 22.89 20.65
CA MET A 664 -1.74 24.18 21.37
C MET A 664 -3.17 24.63 21.66
N THR A 665 -4.06 24.46 20.68
CA THR A 665 -5.50 24.63 20.81
C THR A 665 -6.23 23.36 20.39
N GLY A 666 -7.49 23.19 20.79
CA GLY A 666 -8.29 22.00 20.58
C GLY A 666 -9.78 22.31 20.49
N LEU A 667 -10.55 21.39 19.90
CA LEU A 667 -11.97 21.63 19.60
C LEU A 667 -12.79 21.98 20.85
N TRP A 668 -12.58 21.27 21.96
CA TRP A 668 -13.31 21.58 23.19
C TRP A 668 -12.91 22.94 23.76
N GLN A 669 -11.64 23.36 23.62
CA GLN A 669 -11.17 24.64 24.15
C GLN A 669 -11.90 25.81 23.48
N VAL A 670 -12.18 25.70 22.18
CA VAL A 670 -12.92 26.72 21.41
C VAL A 670 -14.44 26.55 21.47
N SER A 671 -14.92 25.38 21.87
CA SER A 671 -16.36 25.06 21.98
C SER A 671 -16.92 25.31 23.38
N ALA A 672 -16.06 25.54 24.38
CA ALA A 672 -16.45 25.74 25.77
C ALA A 672 -17.23 27.06 25.96
N GLN A 673 -18.55 26.96 25.87
CA GLN A 673 -19.49 28.01 26.30
C GLN A 673 -19.92 27.83 27.77
N GLN A 674 -19.75 26.62 28.32
CA GLN A 674 -20.07 26.20 29.69
C GLN A 674 -18.97 25.26 30.26
N GLU A 675 -19.04 24.88 31.53
CA GLU A 675 -18.13 23.89 32.13
C GLU A 675 -18.46 22.49 31.61
N PHE A 676 -17.58 21.92 30.78
CA PHE A 676 -17.67 20.53 30.34
C PHE A 676 -17.13 19.57 31.41
N SER A 677 -17.81 18.44 31.56
CA SER A 677 -17.26 17.28 32.29
C SER A 677 -16.02 16.71 31.58
N ASP A 678 -15.20 15.97 32.32
CA ASP A 678 -14.00 15.30 31.76
C ASP A 678 -14.36 14.34 30.61
N GLU A 679 -15.54 13.73 30.65
CA GLU A 679 -16.02 12.84 29.60
C GLU A 679 -16.45 13.61 28.33
N GLU A 680 -17.13 14.75 28.47
CA GLU A 680 -17.51 15.59 27.32
C GLU A 680 -16.29 16.18 26.61
N MET A 681 -15.29 16.63 27.37
CA MET A 681 -14.01 17.07 26.80
C MET A 681 -13.35 15.94 26.00
N MET A 682 -13.36 14.71 26.52
CA MET A 682 -12.83 13.55 25.83
C MET A 682 -13.59 13.23 24.54
N ARG A 683 -14.93 13.29 24.57
CA ARG A 683 -15.76 13.05 23.37
C ARG A 683 -15.47 14.07 22.27
N LEU A 684 -15.29 15.35 22.63
CA LEU A 684 -14.93 16.40 21.68
C LEU A 684 -13.50 16.22 21.13
N ASP A 685 -12.55 15.82 21.97
CA ASP A 685 -11.20 15.47 21.51
C ASP A 685 -11.29 14.33 20.49
N MET A 686 -12.01 13.25 20.77
CA MET A 686 -12.10 12.10 19.86
C MET A 686 -12.87 12.42 18.59
N TYR A 687 -13.93 13.22 18.69
CA TYR A 687 -14.64 13.74 17.51
C TYR A 687 -13.68 14.49 16.58
N TYR A 688 -12.76 15.29 17.12
CA TYR A 688 -11.74 15.95 16.33
C TYR A 688 -10.78 14.96 15.64
N ILE A 689 -10.30 13.93 16.37
CA ILE A 689 -9.37 12.93 15.82
C ILE A 689 -10.01 12.18 14.65
N TRP A 690 -11.24 11.71 14.84
CA TRP A 690 -11.94 10.90 13.86
C TRP A 690 -12.37 11.70 12.63
N ASN A 691 -12.72 12.98 12.80
CA ASN A 691 -13.19 13.86 11.73
C ASN A 691 -12.16 14.92 11.33
N TRP A 692 -10.87 14.60 11.47
CA TRP A 692 -9.81 15.54 11.14
C TRP A 692 -9.86 15.93 9.65
N SER A 693 -9.87 17.24 9.42
CA SER A 693 -9.73 17.86 8.11
C SER A 693 -9.01 19.20 8.25
N PHE A 694 -8.32 19.62 7.19
CA PHE A 694 -7.64 20.92 7.17
C PHE A 694 -8.61 22.08 7.41
N SER A 695 -9.82 22.02 6.84
CA SER A 695 -10.82 23.06 7.05
C SER A 695 -11.28 23.14 8.51
N ASN A 696 -11.37 22.01 9.21
CA ASN A 696 -11.67 22.00 10.64
C ASN A 696 -10.53 22.61 11.47
N ASP A 697 -9.26 22.35 11.13
CA ASP A 697 -8.11 23.00 11.78
C ASP A 697 -8.16 24.53 11.61
N VAL A 698 -8.39 25.02 10.39
CA VAL A 698 -8.52 26.46 10.12
C VAL A 698 -9.67 27.07 10.91
N LYS A 699 -10.84 26.42 10.96
CA LYS A 699 -11.98 26.87 11.77
C LYS A 699 -11.63 26.96 13.26
N ILE A 700 -10.92 25.97 13.81
CA ILE A 700 -10.51 25.96 15.22
C ILE A 700 -9.49 27.08 15.50
N LEU A 701 -8.50 27.27 14.61
CA LEU A 701 -7.52 28.35 14.73
C LEU A 701 -8.18 29.73 14.71
N LEU A 702 -9.08 29.98 13.75
CA LEU A 702 -9.82 31.25 13.66
C LEU A 702 -10.70 31.49 14.90
N ARG A 703 -11.34 30.45 15.43
CA ARG A 703 -12.11 30.54 16.68
C ARG A 703 -11.24 30.76 17.92
N THR A 704 -9.95 30.42 17.85
CA THR A 704 -9.02 30.63 18.96
C THR A 704 -8.63 32.10 19.12
N ILE A 705 -8.58 32.88 18.02
CA ILE A 705 -8.14 34.29 18.05
C ILE A 705 -9.04 35.16 18.96
N PRO A 706 -10.39 35.17 18.84
CA PRO A 706 -11.24 35.96 19.74
C PRO A 706 -11.15 35.52 21.20
N MET A 707 -10.85 34.24 21.48
CA MET A 707 -10.70 33.71 22.84
C MET A 707 -9.47 34.25 23.58
N ILE A 708 -8.47 34.77 22.87
CA ILE A 708 -7.32 35.44 23.48
C ILE A 708 -7.76 36.76 24.11
N PHE A 709 -8.74 37.44 23.50
CA PHE A 709 -9.22 38.75 23.93
C PHE A 709 -10.46 38.69 24.83
N SER A 710 -11.22 37.59 24.81
CA SER A 710 -12.41 37.42 25.64
C SER A 710 -12.08 36.83 27.02
N HIS A 711 -12.76 37.31 28.06
CA HIS A 711 -12.56 36.83 29.42
C HIS A 711 -13.05 35.37 29.54
N PRO A 712 -12.19 34.39 29.86
CA PRO A 712 -12.68 33.04 30.08
C PRO A 712 -13.46 33.00 31.40
N LYS A 713 -14.78 32.74 31.33
CA LYS A 713 -15.62 32.39 32.50
C LYS A 713 -15.08 31.17 33.29
N TYR A 714 -14.10 30.46 32.72
CA TYR A 714 -13.46 29.24 33.22
C TYR A 714 -12.54 29.42 34.45
N ILE A 715 -12.13 30.64 34.81
CA ILE A 715 -11.16 30.84 35.92
C ILE A 715 -11.84 30.94 37.30
N SER A 716 -13.17 30.94 37.38
CA SER A 716 -13.88 31.24 38.63
C SER A 716 -14.08 30.06 39.61
N SER A 717 -13.96 28.78 39.20
CA SER A 717 -14.40 27.65 40.05
C SER A 717 -13.26 26.83 40.68
N LYS A 718 -12.09 26.69 40.02
CA LYS A 718 -10.99 25.86 40.56
C LYS A 718 -10.10 26.51 41.63
N ASN A 719 -10.27 27.81 41.90
CA ASN A 719 -9.59 28.49 43.02
C ASN A 719 -10.41 28.47 44.34
N ARG A 720 -11.49 27.69 44.44
CA ARG A 720 -12.30 27.58 45.67
C ARG A 720 -12.21 26.23 46.40
N ILE A 721 -11.35 25.30 45.99
CA ILE A 721 -11.10 24.07 46.75
C ILE A 721 -9.59 23.80 46.80
N SER A 722 -8.94 24.40 47.79
CA SER A 722 -7.82 23.81 48.53
C SER A 722 -7.69 24.52 49.86
#